data_AF-A0A9Q4CYF0-F1
#
_entry.id   AF-A0A9Q4CYF0-F1
#
_cell.length_a   1.000
_cell.length_b   1.000
_cell.length_c   1.000
_cell.angle_alpha   90.00
_cell.angle_beta   90.00
_cell.angle_gamma   90.00
#
_symmetry.space_group_name_H-M   'P 1'
#
loop_
_entity.id
_entity.type
_entity.pdbx_description
1 polymer ?
#
loop_
_entity_poly.entity_id
_entity_poly.type
_entity_poly.pdbx_seq_one_letter_code
_entity_poly.pdbx_strand_id
1 'polypeptide(L)'
;MDMYHAPPLAVLLSFYRLLGEQAVVVAFLVGMLVLIMRSRAAQSKASGVPMQINDAYPRPHQWLQYFFGGLWILDGLLQAQPGMSNQFISGVVAPMISGQPAWLREMLQASVVAWSTHPLFFDGCTVFIQILIGVSFFLGPTRRLGRLGMWASILWAVVVWLLGEGAGGVFNGGTWLTGTPGSVLVYAVAALLLLQSAKRWQDGRVMRVIPWLMAGYWGLSALLQALPSAQFWEKGTLSTAILQMADMSQPSFMAAPLRTFAALLNLHPVLWNASFVALPVLLVLLWMAIPRHVFTHVLTMVVLLFAWWLGQDFGVVGGFGTDPNTALPVLFMLVVYMQLLRVETKTSQDVVHHSDATASRFTPRLRRRLVVSMSVVAGLAIVVFPIRALAVHLLPQKPADSAALDYSGLTPVGRPAPNFTLVNQRGQTVSLSQFRGKAVLLTFLDPVCYDDCPVVAAEMAQADQELGANAAKVELIAVCANPLVHSVAAIDQFDAEHNLNHLHNFEYLTSTSVPLLKQVWQAYGEYVGVPKLGMINHADQYYFITPKGDEKWLANGSAHLSLFGSYANLLADYLDKILGVSVPPSEAISVSLKAPASGIVHPSGFDELHMMNSEDGWALVTKGPYETVDTTTDGGRIWKDVTPEGISVRGGILADFSNVHSALVSVLPYKFQRYPVLFQTTTTGDKWISPTVVPAWPTIAAQDQLSSDGLHRIFLTGAADNPHDVLLLRSVDGAERWAPAQLSGFRRPANARFLTATPTWSNSRQGVDMVLEQDGTAAKLLSFTTVDGGRIWSFQNATTWGSQDVSDIDKEPVLLDGVHAEEWYAIRGAKKPSLWETKNGGVSWSLVNGRLPDGVLEQLDFVHHNVGYLLVRQAAASRIYVTVDGGLVWHALTNRTTERAG
;
A
#
# COMPACT_ATOMS: atom_id res chain seq x y z
N MET A 1 -23.17 14.06 25.86
CA MET A 1 -24.32 13.58 25.07
C MET A 1 -23.80 12.34 24.38
N ASP A 2 -24.35 11.18 24.74
CA ASP A 2 -23.93 9.84 24.34
C ASP A 2 -24.10 9.59 22.84
N MET A 3 -23.17 8.86 22.22
CA MET A 3 -23.36 7.76 21.24
C MET A 3 -22.08 7.53 20.41
N TYR A 4 -21.19 6.66 20.90
CA TYR A 4 -20.34 5.83 20.02
C TYR A 4 -21.20 4.64 19.59
N HIS A 5 -21.60 4.56 18.33
CA HIS A 5 -22.42 3.44 17.88
C HIS A 5 -21.56 2.19 17.69
N ALA A 6 -22.04 1.10 18.29
CA ALA A 6 -21.48 -0.22 18.10
C ALA A 6 -21.53 -0.62 16.61
N PRO A 7 -20.57 -1.44 16.13
CA PRO A 7 -20.62 -2.06 14.81
C PRO A 7 -22.02 -2.62 14.51
N PRO A 8 -22.46 -2.68 13.23
CA PRO A 8 -23.76 -3.26 12.87
C PRO A 8 -23.96 -4.59 13.58
N LEU A 9 -25.14 -4.82 14.18
CA LEU A 9 -25.39 -6.00 15.04
C LEU A 9 -24.94 -7.31 14.38
N ALA A 10 -25.03 -7.43 13.05
CA ALA A 10 -24.55 -8.57 12.29
C ALA A 10 -23.02 -8.74 12.32
N VAL A 11 -22.24 -7.65 12.24
CA VAL A 11 -20.77 -7.63 12.38
C VAL A 11 -20.40 -7.95 13.82
N LEU A 12 -21.07 -7.33 14.78
CA LEU A 12 -20.87 -7.57 16.21
C LEU A 12 -21.13 -9.04 16.58
N LEU A 13 -22.23 -9.61 16.09
CA LEU A 13 -22.60 -11.02 16.28
C LEU A 13 -21.61 -11.96 15.57
N SER A 14 -21.14 -11.61 14.37
CA SER A 14 -20.15 -12.42 13.65
C SER A 14 -18.79 -12.40 14.34
N PHE A 15 -18.34 -11.23 14.81
CA PHE A 15 -17.14 -11.07 15.63
C PHE A 15 -17.25 -11.87 16.93
N TYR A 16 -18.29 -11.66 17.74
CA TYR A 16 -18.45 -12.39 19.01
C TYR A 16 -18.72 -13.89 18.80
N ARG A 17 -19.32 -14.29 17.69
CA ARG A 17 -19.45 -15.71 17.32
C ARG A 17 -18.09 -16.31 16.99
N LEU A 18 -17.27 -15.66 16.15
CA LEU A 18 -15.94 -16.14 15.79
C LEU A 18 -15.02 -16.19 17.02
N LEU A 19 -15.07 -15.14 17.84
CA LEU A 19 -14.33 -15.03 19.09
C LEU A 19 -14.82 -16.08 20.10
N GLY A 20 -16.11 -16.36 20.15
CA GLY A 20 -16.70 -17.45 20.92
C GLY A 20 -16.28 -18.85 20.44
N GLU A 21 -16.29 -19.10 19.13
CA GLU A 21 -15.82 -20.34 18.50
C GLU A 21 -14.33 -20.58 18.83
N GLN A 22 -13.50 -19.53 18.72
CA GLN A 22 -12.08 -19.58 19.09
C GLN A 22 -11.88 -19.74 20.61
N ALA A 23 -12.70 -19.06 21.44
CA ALA A 23 -12.65 -19.19 22.90
C ALA A 23 -13.00 -20.61 23.36
N VAL A 24 -13.91 -21.32 22.69
CA VAL A 24 -14.20 -22.73 22.96
C VAL A 24 -12.99 -23.61 22.68
N VAL A 25 -12.28 -23.37 21.57
CA VAL A 25 -11.03 -24.09 21.24
C VAL A 25 -9.96 -23.82 22.29
N VAL A 26 -9.77 -22.57 22.70
CA VAL A 26 -8.78 -22.22 23.73
C VAL A 26 -9.18 -22.76 25.11
N ALA A 27 -10.46 -22.68 25.49
CA ALA A 27 -10.96 -23.26 26.73
C ALA A 27 -10.80 -24.79 26.75
N PHE A 28 -11.00 -25.46 25.62
CA PHE A 28 -10.74 -26.89 25.47
C PHE A 28 -9.25 -27.20 25.64
N LEU A 29 -8.35 -26.44 25.00
CA LEU A 29 -6.90 -26.60 25.13
C LEU A 29 -6.40 -26.33 26.55
N VAL A 30 -6.88 -25.26 27.19
CA VAL A 30 -6.57 -24.91 28.59
C VAL A 30 -7.14 -25.96 29.55
N GLY A 31 -8.37 -26.42 29.34
CA GLY A 31 -9.00 -27.49 30.12
C GLY A 31 -8.23 -28.81 30.02
N MET A 32 -7.80 -29.18 28.82
CA MET A 32 -6.95 -30.36 28.59
C MET A 32 -5.59 -30.20 29.28
N LEU A 33 -4.99 -29.00 29.22
CA LEU A 33 -3.74 -28.67 29.91
C LEU A 33 -3.88 -28.77 31.43
N VAL A 34 -4.96 -28.23 32.01
CA VAL A 34 -5.27 -28.31 33.44
C VAL A 34 -5.50 -29.76 33.87
N LEU A 35 -6.19 -30.58 33.07
CA LEU A 35 -6.38 -32.01 33.32
C LEU A 35 -5.05 -32.79 33.26
N ILE A 36 -4.19 -32.50 32.29
CA ILE A 36 -2.84 -33.07 32.17
C ILE A 36 -1.95 -32.65 33.35
N MET A 37 -2.07 -31.40 33.81
CA MET A 37 -1.34 -30.89 34.96
C MET A 37 -1.85 -31.49 36.28
N ARG A 38 -3.16 -31.65 36.44
CA ARG A 38 -3.76 -32.30 37.62
C ARG A 38 -3.42 -33.80 37.68
N SER A 39 -3.43 -34.50 36.56
CA SER A 39 -3.04 -35.92 36.50
C SER A 39 -1.56 -36.14 36.83
N ARG A 40 -0.67 -35.24 36.38
CA ARG A 40 0.77 -35.28 36.72
C ARG A 40 1.07 -34.79 38.14
N ALA A 41 0.32 -33.82 38.67
CA ALA A 41 0.45 -33.39 40.07
C ALA A 41 -0.03 -34.47 41.05
N ALA A 42 -1.07 -35.24 40.68
CA ALA A 42 -1.48 -36.44 41.41
C ALA A 42 -0.39 -37.53 41.41
N GLN A 43 0.36 -37.68 40.31
CA GLN A 43 1.53 -38.58 40.26
C GLN A 43 2.74 -38.07 41.05
N SER A 44 2.97 -36.75 41.11
CA SER A 44 4.06 -36.13 41.88
C SER A 44 3.82 -36.12 43.39
N LYS A 45 2.57 -36.11 43.86
CA LYS A 45 2.25 -36.25 45.29
C LYS A 45 2.53 -37.68 45.82
N ALA A 46 2.71 -38.66 44.93
CA ALA A 46 3.08 -40.02 45.29
C ALA A 46 4.60 -40.24 45.46
N SER A 47 5.44 -39.29 45.05
CA SER A 47 6.90 -39.32 45.21
C SER A 47 7.35 -38.23 46.18
N GLY A 48 7.27 -38.50 47.48
CA GLY A 48 7.66 -37.56 48.54
C GLY A 48 9.13 -37.16 48.50
N VAL A 49 9.45 -36.11 47.73
CA VAL A 49 10.75 -35.42 47.77
C VAL A 49 10.52 -34.00 48.29
N PRO A 50 11.09 -33.61 49.45
CA PRO A 50 10.99 -32.24 49.96
C PRO A 50 11.72 -31.28 49.02
N MET A 51 11.06 -30.17 48.66
CA MET A 51 11.69 -29.09 47.91
C MET A 51 12.74 -28.40 48.78
N GLN A 52 14.02 -28.44 48.38
CA GLN A 52 15.08 -27.72 49.09
C GLN A 52 14.84 -26.20 49.02
N ILE A 53 14.92 -25.53 50.17
CA ILE A 53 14.60 -24.11 50.38
C ILE A 53 15.48 -23.17 49.53
N ASN A 54 16.64 -23.63 49.04
CA ASN A 54 17.61 -22.82 48.27
C ASN A 54 17.23 -22.51 46.81
N ASP A 55 16.22 -23.16 46.22
CA ASP A 55 15.81 -22.93 44.82
C ASP A 55 14.63 -21.95 44.66
N ALA A 56 14.19 -21.31 45.75
CA ALA A 56 13.04 -20.41 45.73
C ALA A 56 13.38 -19.01 45.21
N TYR A 57 12.59 -18.52 44.24
CA TYR A 57 12.69 -17.14 43.75
C TYR A 57 12.20 -16.13 44.81
N PRO A 58 12.84 -14.95 44.93
CA PRO A 58 12.44 -13.94 45.91
C PRO A 58 11.10 -13.29 45.54
N ARG A 59 10.39 -12.70 46.51
CA ARG A 59 9.07 -12.07 46.29
C ARG A 59 9.04 -11.04 45.13
N PRO A 60 10.04 -10.14 44.95
CA PRO A 60 10.05 -9.20 43.83
C PRO A 60 10.05 -9.87 42.44
N HIS A 61 10.61 -11.08 42.32
CA HIS A 61 10.50 -11.86 41.07
C HIS A 61 9.04 -12.26 40.80
N GLN A 62 8.32 -12.73 41.83
CA GLN A 62 6.91 -13.11 41.68
C GLN A 62 6.03 -11.89 41.33
N TRP A 63 6.34 -10.72 41.90
CA TRP A 63 5.64 -9.47 41.57
C TRP A 63 5.82 -9.11 40.10
N LEU A 64 7.06 -9.17 39.60
CA LEU A 64 7.38 -8.93 38.20
C LEU A 64 6.65 -9.93 37.28
N GLN A 65 6.63 -11.21 37.66
CA GLN A 65 5.97 -12.27 36.91
C GLN A 65 4.45 -12.04 36.80
N TYR A 66 3.78 -11.75 37.91
CA TYR A 66 2.33 -11.55 37.92
C TYR A 66 1.91 -10.26 37.22
N PHE A 67 2.69 -9.19 37.37
CA PHE A 67 2.40 -7.93 36.71
C PHE A 67 2.49 -8.05 35.18
N PHE A 68 3.60 -8.53 34.64
CA PHE A 68 3.76 -8.66 33.18
C PHE A 68 2.91 -9.81 32.58
N GLY A 69 2.66 -10.88 33.34
CA GLY A 69 1.68 -11.89 32.95
C GLY A 69 0.25 -11.34 32.89
N GLY A 70 -0.11 -10.49 33.86
CA GLY A 70 -1.40 -9.78 33.88
C GLY A 70 -1.51 -8.74 32.77
N LEU A 71 -0.43 -8.01 32.46
CA LEU A 71 -0.41 -7.05 31.36
C LEU A 71 -0.64 -7.72 30.00
N TRP A 72 -0.05 -8.89 29.72
CA TRP A 72 -0.35 -9.63 28.48
C TRP A 72 -1.81 -10.11 28.40
N ILE A 73 -2.42 -10.48 29.54
CA ILE A 73 -3.85 -10.83 29.55
C ILE A 73 -4.69 -9.59 29.30
N LEU A 74 -4.39 -8.48 29.98
CA LEU A 74 -5.08 -7.21 29.80
C LEU A 74 -4.97 -6.74 28.35
N ASP A 75 -3.78 -6.85 27.75
CA ASP A 75 -3.51 -6.54 26.35
C ASP A 75 -4.40 -7.35 25.42
N GLY A 76 -4.44 -8.67 25.57
CA GLY A 76 -5.37 -9.51 24.80
C GLY A 76 -6.84 -9.19 25.00
N LEU A 77 -7.25 -8.75 26.19
CA LEU A 77 -8.63 -8.33 26.44
C LEU A 77 -8.95 -6.97 25.81
N LEU A 78 -7.99 -6.04 25.82
CA LEU A 78 -8.12 -4.73 25.16
C LEU A 78 -8.05 -4.87 23.64
N GLN A 79 -7.26 -5.80 23.12
CA GLN A 79 -7.22 -6.15 21.70
C GLN A 79 -8.57 -6.72 21.23
N ALA A 80 -9.35 -7.37 22.10
CA ALA A 80 -10.66 -7.92 21.76
C ALA A 80 -11.78 -6.87 21.62
N GLN A 81 -11.46 -5.58 21.66
CA GLN A 81 -12.41 -4.50 21.44
C GLN A 81 -12.88 -4.47 19.97
N PRO A 82 -14.17 -4.22 19.68
CA PRO A 82 -14.66 -4.23 18.29
C PRO A 82 -13.98 -3.19 17.37
N GLY A 83 -13.49 -2.09 17.94
CA GLY A 83 -12.71 -1.08 17.20
C GLY A 83 -11.36 -1.60 16.71
N MET A 84 -10.80 -2.65 17.33
CA MET A 84 -9.48 -3.21 16.97
C MET A 84 -9.52 -4.01 15.67
N SER A 85 -10.63 -4.68 15.38
CA SER A 85 -10.82 -5.34 14.08
C SER A 85 -11.14 -4.36 12.96
N ASN A 86 -11.75 -3.20 13.26
CA ASN A 86 -12.28 -2.31 12.23
C ASN A 86 -11.39 -1.09 11.94
N GLN A 87 -10.81 -0.45 12.95
CA GLN A 87 -10.18 0.88 12.81
C GLN A 87 -8.72 0.94 13.29
N PHE A 88 -8.19 -0.12 13.92
CA PHE A 88 -6.82 -0.11 14.44
C PHE A 88 -5.76 0.02 13.33
N ILE A 89 -5.95 -0.65 12.21
CA ILE A 89 -4.96 -0.61 11.12
C ILE A 89 -4.95 0.76 10.43
N SER A 90 -6.11 1.29 10.07
CA SER A 90 -6.24 2.59 9.42
C SER A 90 -5.93 3.76 10.37
N GLY A 91 -6.38 3.68 11.63
CA GLY A 91 -6.26 4.75 12.62
C GLY A 91 -4.94 4.76 13.41
N VAL A 92 -4.25 3.62 13.56
CA VAL A 92 -3.04 3.52 14.40
C VAL A 92 -1.83 3.06 13.59
N VAL A 93 -1.90 1.96 12.85
CA VAL A 93 -0.71 1.35 12.21
C VAL A 93 -0.33 2.02 10.88
N ALA A 94 -1.30 2.33 10.02
CA ALA A 94 -1.04 2.92 8.70
C ALA A 94 -0.36 4.31 8.78
N PRO A 95 -0.76 5.23 9.69
CA PRO A 95 -0.07 6.52 9.85
C PRO A 95 1.40 6.37 10.25
N MET A 96 1.76 5.28 10.95
CA MET A 96 3.15 5.01 11.37
C MET A 96 4.10 4.67 10.22
N ILE A 97 3.59 4.42 9.01
CA ILE A 97 4.42 4.13 7.82
C ILE A 97 5.25 5.35 7.42
N SER A 98 4.71 6.55 7.63
CA SER A 98 5.37 7.80 7.24
C SER A 98 6.61 8.08 8.08
N GLY A 99 7.68 8.56 7.43
CA GLY A 99 8.95 8.89 8.10
C GLY A 99 9.81 7.68 8.53
N GLN A 100 9.42 6.45 8.17
CA GLN A 100 10.17 5.24 8.53
C GLN A 100 11.27 4.88 7.52
N PRO A 101 12.34 4.17 7.94
CA PRO A 101 13.33 3.60 7.05
C PRO A 101 12.70 2.60 6.05
N ALA A 102 13.25 2.52 4.83
CA ALA A 102 12.68 1.71 3.75
C ALA A 102 12.37 0.26 4.16
N TRP A 103 13.28 -0.42 4.86
CA TRP A 103 13.08 -1.80 5.32
C TRP A 103 11.90 -1.96 6.29
N LEU A 104 11.64 -0.96 7.14
CA LEU A 104 10.54 -1.00 8.11
C LEU A 104 9.23 -0.58 7.44
N ARG A 105 9.29 0.42 6.55
CA ARG A 105 8.16 0.85 5.71
C ARG A 105 7.59 -0.30 4.88
N GLU A 106 8.43 -1.04 4.16
CA GLU A 106 7.99 -2.19 3.34
C GLU A 106 7.33 -3.27 4.21
N MET A 107 7.91 -3.54 5.39
CA MET A 107 7.37 -4.52 6.32
C MET A 107 6.02 -4.08 6.92
N LEU A 108 5.89 -2.80 7.29
CA LEU A 108 4.65 -2.21 7.78
C LEU A 108 3.58 -2.22 6.68
N GLN A 109 3.90 -1.80 5.46
CA GLN A 109 2.98 -1.83 4.31
C GLN A 109 2.46 -3.25 4.04
N ALA A 110 3.34 -4.25 4.01
CA ALA A 110 2.94 -5.64 3.85
C ALA A 110 2.00 -6.11 4.98
N SER A 111 2.27 -5.68 6.22
CA SER A 111 1.43 -6.01 7.38
C SER A 111 0.05 -5.33 7.33
N VAL A 112 -0.01 -4.07 6.90
CA VAL A 112 -1.26 -3.30 6.72
C VAL A 112 -2.13 -3.97 5.66
N VAL A 113 -1.57 -4.35 4.50
CA VAL A 113 -2.31 -5.05 3.44
C VAL A 113 -2.80 -6.42 3.95
N ALA A 114 -1.94 -7.21 4.59
CA ALA A 114 -2.32 -8.51 5.11
C ALA A 114 -3.45 -8.40 6.14
N TRP A 115 -3.36 -7.44 7.07
CA TRP A 115 -4.37 -7.28 8.12
C TRP A 115 -5.69 -6.73 7.57
N SER A 116 -5.65 -5.76 6.66
CA SER A 116 -6.85 -5.15 6.06
C SER A 116 -7.65 -6.14 5.20
N THR A 117 -6.98 -7.15 4.62
CA THR A 117 -7.69 -8.21 3.88
C THR A 117 -8.42 -9.21 4.78
N HIS A 118 -7.93 -9.43 6.01
CA HIS A 118 -8.50 -10.43 6.94
C HIS A 118 -8.53 -9.93 8.40
N PRO A 119 -9.19 -8.79 8.69
CA PRO A 119 -9.05 -8.09 9.96
C PRO A 119 -9.45 -8.93 11.16
N LEU A 120 -10.61 -9.60 11.09
CA LEU A 120 -11.15 -10.43 12.17
C LEU A 120 -10.25 -11.63 12.50
N PHE A 121 -9.54 -12.16 11.49
CA PHE A 121 -8.66 -13.32 11.68
C PHE A 121 -7.39 -12.92 12.44
N PHE A 122 -6.70 -11.88 11.97
CA PHE A 122 -5.47 -11.42 12.59
C PHE A 122 -5.72 -10.89 14.00
N ASP A 123 -6.78 -10.10 14.17
CA ASP A 123 -7.19 -9.58 15.48
C ASP A 123 -7.47 -10.71 16.47
N GLY A 124 -8.31 -11.69 16.09
CA GLY A 124 -8.57 -12.88 16.91
C GLY A 124 -7.29 -13.67 17.25
N CYS A 125 -6.39 -13.87 16.28
CA CYS A 125 -5.10 -14.52 16.55
C CYS A 125 -4.27 -13.77 17.60
N THR A 126 -4.19 -12.44 17.51
CA THR A 126 -3.41 -11.63 18.46
C THR A 126 -3.96 -11.64 19.87
N VAL A 127 -5.29 -11.53 20.02
CA VAL A 127 -6.00 -11.70 21.31
C VAL A 127 -5.58 -12.99 22.00
N PHE A 128 -5.65 -14.12 21.30
CA PHE A 128 -5.34 -15.42 21.90
C PHE A 128 -3.84 -15.63 22.15
N ILE A 129 -2.97 -15.13 21.28
CA ILE A 129 -1.51 -15.18 21.50
C ILE A 129 -1.16 -14.44 22.80
N GLN A 130 -1.66 -13.21 22.98
CA GLN A 130 -1.40 -12.38 24.15
C GLN A 130 -1.95 -13.03 25.44
N ILE A 131 -3.19 -13.51 25.44
CA ILE A 131 -3.78 -14.21 26.59
C ILE A 131 -3.00 -15.48 26.93
N LEU A 132 -2.61 -16.29 25.94
CA LEU A 132 -1.87 -17.53 26.18
C LEU A 132 -0.47 -17.25 26.74
N ILE A 133 0.21 -16.21 26.25
CA ILE A 133 1.47 -15.73 26.83
C ILE A 133 1.25 -15.32 28.29
N GLY A 134 0.24 -14.49 28.56
CA GLY A 134 -0.05 -14.04 29.92
C GLY A 134 -0.38 -15.18 30.89
N VAL A 135 -1.24 -16.13 30.49
CA VAL A 135 -1.56 -17.33 31.28
C VAL A 135 -0.32 -18.19 31.55
N SER A 136 0.57 -18.32 30.56
CA SER A 136 1.80 -19.10 30.72
C SER A 136 2.75 -18.52 31.78
N PHE A 137 2.75 -17.19 32.00
CA PHE A 137 3.55 -16.57 33.04
C PHE A 137 3.17 -17.09 34.43
N PHE A 138 1.90 -17.38 34.69
CA PHE A 138 1.45 -17.92 35.99
C PHE A 138 1.95 -19.35 36.25
N LEU A 139 2.43 -20.06 35.22
CA LEU A 139 3.08 -21.38 35.38
C LEU A 139 4.50 -21.27 35.94
N GLY A 140 5.13 -20.11 35.84
CA GLY A 140 6.47 -19.80 36.36
C GLY A 140 7.64 -20.36 35.54
N PRO A 141 8.86 -19.82 35.75
CA PRO A 141 10.04 -20.13 34.93
C PRO A 141 10.65 -21.52 35.20
N THR A 142 10.21 -22.18 36.29
CA THR A 142 10.64 -23.54 36.66
C THR A 142 9.98 -24.61 35.79
N ARG A 143 8.78 -24.35 35.29
CA ARG A 143 8.03 -25.26 34.40
C ARG A 143 8.39 -24.99 32.94
N ARG A 144 8.48 -26.05 32.13
CA ARG A 144 8.79 -25.94 30.70
C ARG A 144 7.84 -25.01 29.95
N LEU A 145 6.54 -25.10 30.24
CA LEU A 145 5.51 -24.27 29.59
C LEU A 145 5.63 -22.79 29.97
N GLY A 146 5.86 -22.46 31.25
CA GLY A 146 6.06 -21.06 31.65
C GLY A 146 7.34 -20.47 31.07
N ARG A 147 8.40 -21.28 30.94
CA ARG A 147 9.64 -20.86 30.27
C ARG A 147 9.46 -20.64 28.77
N LEU A 148 8.73 -21.53 28.08
CA LEU A 148 8.37 -21.35 26.67
C LEU A 148 7.52 -20.10 26.48
N GLY A 149 6.59 -19.86 27.40
CA GLY A 149 5.78 -18.65 27.48
C GLY A 149 6.58 -17.36 27.54
N MET A 150 7.62 -17.31 28.39
CA MET A 150 8.52 -16.15 28.48
C MET A 150 9.34 -15.94 27.20
N TRP A 151 9.77 -17.01 26.52
CA TRP A 151 10.42 -16.90 25.21
C TRP A 151 9.46 -16.43 24.12
N ALA A 152 8.22 -16.94 24.13
CA ALA A 152 7.16 -16.50 23.24
C ALA A 152 6.83 -15.02 23.46
N SER A 153 6.81 -14.55 24.72
CA SER A 153 6.67 -13.13 25.05
C SER A 153 7.75 -12.27 24.44
N ILE A 154 9.02 -12.71 24.46
CA ILE A 154 10.13 -11.94 23.87
C ILE A 154 9.95 -11.85 22.34
N LEU A 155 9.62 -12.97 21.70
CA LEU A 155 9.42 -13.01 20.26
C LEU A 155 8.22 -12.15 19.84
N TRP A 156 7.10 -12.29 20.54
CA TRP A 156 5.88 -11.56 20.27
C TRP A 156 6.03 -10.06 20.53
N ALA A 157 6.74 -9.67 21.59
CA ALA A 157 7.07 -8.27 21.84
C ALA A 157 7.85 -7.63 20.68
N VAL A 158 8.76 -8.35 20.02
CA VAL A 158 9.47 -7.84 18.84
C VAL A 158 8.52 -7.66 17.65
N VAL A 159 7.59 -8.60 17.45
CA VAL A 159 6.57 -8.50 16.40
C VAL A 159 5.67 -7.29 16.62
N VAL A 160 5.13 -7.12 17.84
CA VAL A 160 4.30 -5.97 18.20
C VAL A 160 5.09 -4.67 18.08
N TRP A 161 6.33 -4.63 18.58
CA TRP A 161 7.17 -3.44 18.51
C TRP A 161 7.40 -2.98 17.07
N LEU A 162 7.68 -3.91 16.15
CA LEU A 162 7.96 -3.56 14.77
C LEU A 162 6.69 -3.29 13.95
N LEU A 163 5.66 -4.12 14.09
CA LEU A 163 4.46 -4.08 13.22
C LEU A 163 3.29 -3.31 13.84
N GLY A 164 3.13 -3.37 15.16
CA GLY A 164 2.03 -2.70 15.88
C GLY A 164 2.39 -1.30 16.39
N GLU A 165 3.67 -1.06 16.71
CA GLU A 165 4.14 0.23 17.25
C GLU A 165 5.05 1.02 16.29
N GLY A 166 5.33 0.51 15.09
CA GLY A 166 6.20 1.19 14.13
C GLY A 166 7.61 1.47 14.67
N ALA A 167 8.18 0.50 15.39
CA ALA A 167 9.42 0.63 16.17
C ALA A 167 9.36 1.71 17.28
N GLY A 168 8.17 1.97 17.82
CA GLY A 168 7.91 2.89 18.94
C GLY A 168 8.37 4.33 18.68
N GLY A 169 8.44 4.73 17.41
CA GLY A 169 8.90 6.05 16.97
C GLY A 169 10.42 6.27 17.01
N VAL A 170 11.23 5.22 17.21
CA VAL A 170 12.70 5.37 17.32
C VAL A 170 13.32 5.96 16.05
N PHE A 171 12.76 5.68 14.87
CA PHE A 171 13.33 6.11 13.59
C PHE A 171 12.69 7.38 13.00
N ASN A 172 11.52 7.80 13.46
CA ASN A 172 10.80 8.96 12.94
C ASN A 172 10.74 10.14 13.93
N GLY A 173 11.57 10.11 14.99
CA GLY A 173 11.70 11.22 15.94
C GLY A 173 10.71 11.18 17.10
N GLY A 174 10.37 10.00 17.63
CA GLY A 174 9.48 9.84 18.78
C GLY A 174 10.01 10.42 20.10
N THR A 175 9.10 10.72 21.03
CA THR A 175 9.39 11.29 22.35
C THR A 175 9.04 10.32 23.48
N TRP A 176 9.84 10.31 24.54
CA TRP A 176 9.53 9.56 25.75
C TRP A 176 8.23 10.03 26.43
N LEU A 177 7.81 11.26 26.14
CA LEU A 177 6.55 11.82 26.61
C LEU A 177 5.36 11.01 26.09
N THR A 178 5.38 10.56 24.83
CA THR A 178 4.30 9.79 24.21
C THR A 178 4.51 8.27 24.24
N GLY A 179 5.64 7.80 24.79
CA GLY A 179 5.87 6.37 25.03
C GLY A 179 7.09 5.77 24.36
N THR A 180 7.84 6.50 23.53
CA THR A 180 9.04 6.00 22.87
C THR A 180 10.07 5.47 23.89
N PRO A 181 10.71 4.30 23.65
CA PRO A 181 10.72 3.52 22.41
C PRO A 181 9.63 2.44 22.31
N GLY A 182 8.59 2.45 23.13
CA GLY A 182 7.51 1.45 23.11
C GLY A 182 7.47 0.55 24.34
N SER A 183 6.26 0.17 24.75
CA SER A 183 5.99 -0.47 26.04
C SER A 183 6.44 -1.94 26.03
N VAL A 184 6.24 -2.63 24.90
CA VAL A 184 6.51 -4.07 24.73
C VAL A 184 7.99 -4.42 24.81
N LEU A 185 8.90 -3.47 24.55
CA LEU A 185 10.33 -3.67 24.81
C LEU A 185 10.60 -3.86 26.31
N VAL A 186 9.86 -3.17 27.18
CA VAL A 186 9.94 -3.36 28.63
C VAL A 186 9.43 -4.75 29.01
N TYR A 187 8.43 -5.29 28.29
CA TYR A 187 7.90 -6.64 28.50
C TYR A 187 8.96 -7.68 28.14
N ALA A 188 9.66 -7.49 27.02
CA ALA A 188 10.77 -8.35 26.61
C ALA A 188 11.92 -8.33 27.63
N VAL A 189 12.29 -7.14 28.14
CA VAL A 189 13.31 -7.00 29.20
C VAL A 189 12.86 -7.69 30.48
N ALA A 190 11.60 -7.52 30.91
CA ALA A 190 11.06 -8.20 32.09
C ALA A 190 11.10 -9.73 31.93
N ALA A 191 10.71 -10.26 30.77
CA ALA A 191 10.80 -11.68 30.46
C ALA A 191 12.25 -12.20 30.51
N LEU A 192 13.22 -11.44 29.98
CA LEU A 192 14.65 -11.78 30.07
C LEU A 192 15.17 -11.81 31.51
N LEU A 193 14.68 -10.93 32.38
CA LEU A 193 15.00 -10.93 33.81
C LEU A 193 14.36 -12.13 34.54
N LEU A 194 13.12 -12.46 34.22
CA LEU A 194 12.40 -13.62 34.77
C LEU A 194 13.02 -14.97 34.33
N LEU A 195 13.66 -15.01 33.16
CA LEU A 195 14.41 -16.18 32.69
C LEU A 195 15.75 -16.40 33.43
N GLN A 196 16.21 -15.44 34.24
CA GLN A 196 17.43 -15.61 35.04
C GLN A 196 17.22 -16.61 36.18
N SER A 197 18.28 -17.37 36.52
CA SER A 197 18.19 -18.37 37.58
C SER A 197 17.93 -17.75 38.96
N ALA A 198 17.25 -18.49 39.85
CA ALA A 198 16.97 -18.07 41.24
C ALA A 198 18.23 -17.56 41.97
N LYS A 199 19.37 -18.23 41.78
CA LYS A 199 20.66 -17.80 42.31
C LYS A 199 21.07 -16.38 41.86
N ARG A 200 20.86 -16.00 40.59
CA ARG A 200 21.21 -14.64 40.11
C ARG A 200 20.33 -13.56 40.72
N TRP A 201 19.09 -13.90 41.08
CA TRP A 201 18.18 -13.03 41.81
C TRP A 201 18.58 -12.88 43.28
N GLN A 202 18.97 -13.98 43.93
CA GLN A 202 19.42 -13.99 45.33
C GLN A 202 20.79 -13.31 45.51
N ASP A 203 21.76 -13.56 44.63
CA ASP A 203 23.11 -12.95 44.65
C ASP A 203 23.11 -11.45 44.27
N GLY A 204 21.94 -10.83 44.10
CA GLY A 204 21.80 -9.42 43.74
C GLY A 204 22.32 -9.04 42.35
N ARG A 205 22.58 -9.99 41.45
CA ARG A 205 23.07 -9.69 40.08
C ARG A 205 22.00 -9.01 39.24
N VAL A 206 20.76 -9.47 39.34
CA VAL A 206 19.61 -8.85 38.64
C VAL A 206 19.42 -7.41 39.11
N MET A 207 19.48 -7.18 40.42
CA MET A 207 19.41 -5.83 41.01
C MET A 207 20.51 -4.90 40.49
N ARG A 208 21.73 -5.41 40.23
CA ARG A 208 22.83 -4.61 39.66
C ARG A 208 22.62 -4.22 38.19
N VAL A 209 21.79 -4.95 37.45
CA VAL A 209 21.50 -4.67 36.03
C VAL A 209 20.43 -3.59 35.88
N ILE A 210 19.46 -3.51 36.80
CA ILE A 210 18.33 -2.57 36.69
C ILE A 210 18.77 -1.09 36.57
N PRO A 211 19.76 -0.59 37.35
CA PRO A 211 20.27 0.78 37.16
C PRO A 211 20.80 1.07 35.77
N TRP A 212 21.48 0.09 35.14
CA TRP A 212 21.96 0.22 33.77
C TRP A 212 20.83 0.24 32.74
N LEU A 213 19.78 -0.57 32.97
CA LEU A 213 18.58 -0.54 32.12
C LEU A 213 17.85 0.81 32.24
N MET A 214 17.74 1.36 33.46
CA MET A 214 17.14 2.68 33.70
C MET A 214 17.97 3.79 33.04
N ALA A 215 19.30 3.78 33.23
CA ALA A 215 20.19 4.75 32.60
C ALA A 215 20.17 4.62 31.05
N GLY A 216 20.09 3.40 30.52
CA GLY A 216 19.96 3.17 29.08
C GLY A 216 18.64 3.71 28.52
N TYR A 217 17.51 3.46 29.19
CA TYR A 217 16.20 4.00 28.83
C TYR A 217 16.23 5.53 28.80
N TRP A 218 16.63 6.18 29.90
CA TRP A 218 16.70 7.64 29.97
C TRP A 218 17.73 8.24 29.00
N GLY A 219 18.82 7.53 28.72
CA GLY A 219 19.82 7.95 27.73
C GLY A 219 19.29 7.95 26.31
N LEU A 220 18.55 6.90 25.93
CA LEU A 220 17.85 6.85 24.65
C LEU A 220 16.77 7.93 24.56
N SER A 221 15.99 8.12 25.63
CA SER A 221 14.99 9.19 25.71
C SER A 221 15.60 10.58 25.54
N ALA A 222 16.72 10.86 26.20
CA ALA A 222 17.46 12.12 26.07
C ALA A 222 17.93 12.35 24.62
N LEU A 223 18.51 11.30 24.01
CA LEU A 223 19.04 11.36 22.66
C LEU A 223 17.93 11.67 21.66
N LEU A 224 16.84 10.89 21.66
CA LEU A 224 15.74 11.06 20.72
C LEU A 224 15.02 12.40 20.90
N GLN A 225 14.80 12.84 22.15
CA GLN A 225 14.20 14.15 22.43
C GLN A 225 15.04 15.33 21.92
N ALA A 226 16.37 15.18 21.90
CA ALA A 226 17.29 16.24 21.49
C ALA A 226 17.44 16.35 19.97
N LEU A 227 17.08 15.32 19.20
CA LEU A 227 17.30 15.27 17.75
C LEU A 227 16.61 16.44 17.03
N PRO A 228 17.36 17.26 16.27
CA PRO A 228 16.75 18.33 15.46
C PRO A 228 15.76 17.80 14.43
N SER A 229 16.00 16.61 13.88
CA SER A 229 15.14 15.95 12.91
C SER A 229 13.76 15.56 13.45
N ALA A 230 13.59 15.53 14.78
CA ALA A 230 12.30 15.30 15.41
C ALA A 230 11.42 16.57 15.49
N GLN A 231 11.94 17.73 15.08
CA GLN A 231 11.22 19.01 15.00
C GLN A 231 10.60 19.50 16.33
N PHE A 232 10.97 18.93 17.48
CA PHE A 232 10.48 19.35 18.80
C PHE A 232 10.95 20.74 19.24
N TRP A 233 11.93 21.31 18.53
CA TRP A 233 12.42 22.67 18.74
C TRP A 233 11.54 23.72 18.04
N GLU A 234 10.65 23.28 17.14
CA GLU A 234 9.71 24.11 16.39
C GLU A 234 8.40 24.26 17.16
N LYS A 235 7.62 25.31 16.84
CA LYS A 235 6.33 25.56 17.47
C LYS A 235 5.29 24.59 16.91
N GLY A 236 4.46 24.00 17.78
CA GLY A 236 3.37 23.11 17.37
C GLY A 236 3.65 21.63 17.57
N THR A 237 4.83 21.13 17.22
CA THR A 237 5.12 19.68 17.11
C THR A 237 4.79 18.87 18.38
N LEU A 238 5.33 19.28 19.54
CA LEU A 238 5.03 18.61 20.82
C LEU A 238 3.57 18.80 21.25
N SER A 239 2.97 19.94 20.93
CA SER A 239 1.58 20.23 21.25
C SER A 239 0.63 19.37 20.43
N THR A 240 0.89 19.16 19.15
CA THR A 240 0.04 18.38 18.24
C THR A 240 -0.07 16.94 18.70
N ALA A 241 1.04 16.34 19.12
CA ALA A 241 1.02 14.98 19.66
C ALA A 241 0.13 14.85 20.91
N ILE A 242 0.17 15.84 21.82
CA ILE A 242 -0.70 15.86 23.00
C ILE A 242 -2.17 16.15 22.65
N LEU A 243 -2.43 17.04 21.69
CA LEU A 243 -3.79 17.36 21.25
C LEU A 243 -4.46 16.16 20.57
N GLN A 244 -3.74 15.40 19.75
CA GLN A 244 -4.25 14.17 19.14
C GLN A 244 -4.78 13.19 20.19
N MET A 245 -4.10 13.05 21.34
CA MET A 245 -4.63 12.24 22.44
C MET A 245 -5.80 12.89 23.14
N ALA A 246 -5.73 14.19 23.39
CA ALA A 246 -6.81 14.94 24.06
C ALA A 246 -8.12 14.98 23.26
N ASP A 247 -8.03 14.86 21.94
CA ASP A 247 -9.18 14.88 21.01
C ASP A 247 -9.71 13.48 20.69
N MET A 248 -9.06 12.41 21.18
CA MET A 248 -9.71 11.11 21.29
C MET A 248 -10.90 11.20 22.26
N SER A 249 -11.96 10.43 22.01
CA SER A 249 -13.13 10.46 22.89
C SER A 249 -12.79 9.96 24.28
N GLN A 250 -12.82 10.88 25.23
CA GLN A 250 -12.59 10.62 26.63
C GLN A 250 -13.35 11.65 27.49
N PRO A 251 -13.60 11.36 28.78
CA PRO A 251 -14.25 12.32 29.66
C PRO A 251 -13.52 13.66 29.70
N SER A 252 -14.27 14.76 29.71
CA SER A 252 -13.69 16.12 29.66
C SER A 252 -12.71 16.41 30.81
N PHE A 253 -12.88 15.77 31.97
CA PHE A 253 -11.95 15.91 33.09
C PHE A 253 -10.58 15.24 32.84
N MET A 254 -10.51 14.28 31.91
CA MET A 254 -9.27 13.64 31.47
C MET A 254 -8.63 14.44 30.33
N ALA A 255 -9.42 14.86 29.33
CA ALA A 255 -8.96 15.66 28.18
C ALA A 255 -8.52 17.09 28.54
N ALA A 256 -9.19 17.78 29.46
CA ALA A 256 -8.93 19.20 29.75
C ALA A 256 -7.49 19.46 30.27
N PRO A 257 -6.92 18.65 31.18
CA PRO A 257 -5.51 18.71 31.53
C PRO A 257 -4.56 18.59 30.33
N LEU A 258 -4.82 17.65 29.40
CA LEU A 258 -4.00 17.46 28.19
C LEU A 258 -4.07 18.68 27.27
N ARG A 259 -5.27 19.22 27.01
CA ARG A 259 -5.44 20.45 26.20
C ARG A 259 -4.72 21.65 26.80
N THR A 260 -4.80 21.79 28.12
CA THR A 260 -4.10 22.86 28.85
C THR A 260 -2.59 22.69 28.74
N PHE A 261 -2.10 21.45 28.92
CA PHE A 261 -0.69 21.14 28.80
C PHE A 261 -0.16 21.37 27.37
N ALA A 262 -0.91 20.96 26.34
CA ALA A 262 -0.61 21.24 24.94
C ALA A 262 -0.50 22.75 24.66
N ALA A 263 -1.45 23.54 25.17
CA ALA A 263 -1.39 25.00 25.07
C ALA A 263 -0.13 25.59 25.70
N LEU A 264 0.29 25.08 26.87
CA LEU A 264 1.53 25.49 27.54
C LEU A 264 2.79 25.14 26.72
N LEU A 265 2.81 23.95 26.08
CA LEU A 265 3.91 23.54 25.20
C LEU A 265 4.09 24.52 24.02
N ASN A 266 2.97 25.04 23.48
CA ASN A 266 2.98 25.99 22.38
C ASN A 266 3.45 27.40 22.73
N LEU A 267 3.38 27.81 24.00
CA LEU A 267 3.83 29.14 24.42
C LEU A 267 5.36 29.28 24.40
N HIS A 268 6.07 28.23 24.82
CA HIS A 268 7.53 28.23 24.95
C HIS A 268 8.16 26.91 24.46
N PRO A 269 8.06 26.57 23.16
CA PRO A 269 8.44 25.25 22.63
C PRO A 269 9.90 24.89 22.90
N VAL A 270 10.83 25.84 22.67
CA VAL A 270 12.27 25.64 22.91
C VAL A 270 12.58 25.37 24.39
N LEU A 271 11.94 26.11 25.30
CA LEU A 271 12.16 25.95 26.74
C LEU A 271 11.66 24.60 27.24
N TRP A 272 10.47 24.20 26.79
CA TRP A 272 9.89 22.91 27.14
C TRP A 272 10.72 21.76 26.60
N ASN A 273 11.12 21.80 25.33
CA ASN A 273 11.94 20.75 24.76
C ASN A 273 13.32 20.66 25.44
N ALA A 274 13.98 21.80 25.68
CA ALA A 274 15.23 21.82 26.44
C ALA A 274 15.09 21.18 27.83
N SER A 275 13.96 21.42 28.50
CA SER A 275 13.65 20.80 29.80
C SER A 275 13.44 19.29 29.67
N PHE A 276 12.74 18.84 28.62
CA PHE A 276 12.52 17.41 28.33
C PHE A 276 13.76 16.68 27.84
N VAL A 277 14.82 17.37 27.42
CA VAL A 277 16.16 16.80 27.21
C VAL A 277 16.95 16.77 28.52
N ALA A 278 16.98 17.88 29.25
CA ALA A 278 17.77 18.02 30.48
C ALA A 278 17.33 17.04 31.58
N LEU A 279 16.03 16.78 31.69
CA LEU A 279 15.46 15.91 32.73
C LEU A 279 15.87 14.43 32.57
N PRO A 280 15.73 13.78 31.40
CA PRO A 280 16.33 12.47 31.14
C PRO A 280 17.86 12.44 31.35
N VAL A 281 18.61 13.47 30.93
CA VAL A 281 20.06 13.55 31.19
C VAL A 281 20.37 13.53 32.69
N LEU A 282 19.63 14.30 33.49
CA LEU A 282 19.75 14.28 34.94
C LEU A 282 19.46 12.87 35.50
N LEU A 283 18.40 12.21 35.03
CA LEU A 283 18.06 10.85 35.46
C LEU A 283 19.15 9.84 35.09
N VAL A 284 19.78 9.95 33.92
CA VAL A 284 20.95 9.15 33.55
C VAL A 284 22.08 9.34 34.56
N LEU A 285 22.44 10.59 34.87
CA LEU A 285 23.49 10.91 35.84
C LEU A 285 23.16 10.36 37.24
N LEU A 286 21.90 10.50 37.70
CA LEU A 286 21.46 10.00 39.00
C LEU A 286 21.47 8.47 39.09
N TRP A 287 21.00 7.78 38.06
CA TRP A 287 21.01 6.32 38.00
C TRP A 287 22.43 5.74 37.88
N MET A 288 23.39 6.49 37.33
CA MET A 288 24.79 6.08 37.30
C MET A 288 25.55 6.40 38.59
N ALA A 289 25.33 7.60 39.16
CA ALA A 289 26.09 8.09 40.32
C ALA A 289 25.52 7.63 41.66
N ILE A 290 24.20 7.71 41.83
CA ILE A 290 23.51 7.44 43.09
C ILE A 290 22.21 6.61 42.89
N PRO A 291 22.27 5.42 42.26
CA PRO A 291 21.09 4.60 41.94
C PRO A 291 20.30 4.13 43.16
N ARG A 292 20.90 4.10 44.35
CA ARG A 292 20.25 3.64 45.59
C ARG A 292 19.59 4.77 46.38
N HIS A 293 19.82 6.03 46.01
CA HIS A 293 19.35 7.17 46.77
C HIS A 293 17.86 7.44 46.53
N VAL A 294 17.12 7.76 47.60
CA VAL A 294 15.66 7.96 47.56
C VAL A 294 15.27 9.06 46.57
N PHE A 295 16.06 10.13 46.47
CA PHE A 295 15.84 11.21 45.50
C PHE A 295 15.76 10.71 44.06
N THR A 296 16.65 9.79 43.65
CA THR A 296 16.66 9.20 42.30
C THR A 296 15.34 8.48 42.02
N HIS A 297 14.83 7.71 43.00
CA HIS A 297 13.58 6.97 42.84
C HIS A 297 12.36 7.88 42.82
N VAL A 298 12.30 8.85 43.73
CA VAL A 298 11.18 9.80 43.81
C VAL A 298 11.11 10.65 42.55
N LEU A 299 12.25 11.17 42.07
CA LEU A 299 12.27 11.93 40.83
C LEU A 299 11.84 11.07 39.64
N THR A 300 12.40 9.86 39.49
CA THR A 300 12.01 8.92 38.43
C THR A 300 10.50 8.63 38.47
N MET A 301 9.94 8.40 39.66
CA MET A 301 8.52 8.14 39.84
C MET A 301 7.66 9.35 39.46
N VAL A 302 8.03 10.56 39.89
CA VAL A 302 7.31 11.79 39.53
C VAL A 302 7.31 12.02 38.02
N VAL A 303 8.46 11.83 37.37
CA VAL A 303 8.58 12.01 35.91
C VAL A 303 7.75 10.97 35.14
N LEU A 304 7.78 9.71 35.57
CA LEU A 304 6.98 8.66 34.95
C LEU A 304 5.48 8.88 35.17
N LEU A 305 5.04 9.29 36.36
CA LEU A 305 3.63 9.61 36.62
C LEU A 305 3.16 10.84 35.82
N PHE A 306 4.03 11.84 35.69
CA PHE A 306 3.80 13.01 34.84
C PHE A 306 3.60 12.60 33.37
N ALA A 307 4.53 11.83 32.81
CA ALA A 307 4.44 11.37 31.42
C ALA A 307 3.26 10.42 31.21
N TRP A 308 3.00 9.50 32.15
CA TRP A 308 1.90 8.56 32.03
C TRP A 308 0.55 9.26 31.92
N TRP A 309 0.35 10.35 32.65
CA TRP A 309 -0.88 11.13 32.59
C TRP A 309 -0.89 12.14 31.45
N LEU A 310 0.04 13.10 31.44
CA LEU A 310 -0.01 14.26 30.53
C LEU A 310 0.65 14.02 29.16
N GLY A 311 1.32 12.88 28.99
CA GLY A 311 2.04 12.54 27.77
C GLY A 311 1.57 11.26 27.09
N GLN A 312 1.08 10.28 27.85
CA GLN A 312 0.67 8.97 27.34
C GLN A 312 -0.83 8.70 27.53
N ASP A 313 -1.55 9.62 28.16
CA ASP A 313 -2.99 9.55 28.41
C ASP A 313 -3.45 8.20 29.00
N PHE A 314 -2.66 7.68 29.95
CA PHE A 314 -2.78 6.35 30.54
C PHE A 314 -2.69 5.15 29.56
N GLY A 315 -2.53 5.39 28.27
CA GLY A 315 -2.42 4.42 27.17
C GLY A 315 -3.76 3.88 26.67
N VAL A 316 -4.70 3.58 27.58
CA VAL A 316 -5.90 2.75 27.27
C VAL A 316 -7.21 3.53 27.16
N VAL A 317 -7.21 4.84 27.46
CA VAL A 317 -8.45 5.63 27.64
C VAL A 317 -9.08 6.04 26.31
N GLY A 318 -8.28 6.20 25.25
CA GLY A 318 -8.71 6.65 23.93
C GLY A 318 -9.35 5.60 23.01
N GLY A 319 -9.64 4.38 23.50
CA GLY A 319 -10.42 3.36 22.78
C GLY A 319 -9.65 2.44 21.80
N PHE A 320 -8.42 2.79 21.40
CA PHE A 320 -7.54 1.93 20.58
C PHE A 320 -6.27 1.45 21.28
N GLY A 321 -6.11 1.84 22.55
CA GLY A 321 -4.95 1.44 23.35
C GLY A 321 -5.01 -0.03 23.73
N THR A 322 -3.96 -0.77 23.38
CA THR A 322 -3.79 -2.19 23.72
C THR A 322 -3.08 -2.37 25.05
N ASP A 323 -2.41 -1.35 25.57
CA ASP A 323 -1.69 -1.43 26.84
C ASP A 323 -1.56 -0.04 27.51
N PRO A 324 -1.13 0.04 28.79
CA PRO A 324 -1.09 1.30 29.54
C PRO A 324 0.09 2.22 29.19
N ASN A 325 0.76 1.96 28.06
CA ASN A 325 1.94 2.65 27.55
C ASN A 325 3.17 2.49 28.47
N THR A 326 4.35 2.94 28.02
CA THR A 326 5.67 2.63 28.56
C THR A 326 5.90 3.09 30.01
N ALA A 327 5.28 4.19 30.44
CA ALA A 327 5.57 4.75 31.76
C ALA A 327 5.19 3.82 32.91
N LEU A 328 4.06 3.11 32.80
CA LEU A 328 3.57 2.21 33.87
C LEU A 328 4.46 0.95 34.02
N PRO A 329 4.84 0.21 32.95
CA PRO A 329 5.81 -0.87 33.03
C PRO A 329 7.17 -0.45 33.61
N VAL A 330 7.69 0.71 33.22
CA VAL A 330 8.97 1.22 33.77
C VAL A 330 8.81 1.61 35.24
N LEU A 331 7.68 2.20 35.63
CA LEU A 331 7.37 2.49 37.04
C LEU A 331 7.31 1.20 37.87
N PHE A 332 6.72 0.12 37.33
CA PHE A 332 6.69 -1.15 38.04
C PHE A 332 8.09 -1.78 38.17
N MET A 333 8.94 -1.64 37.16
CA MET A 333 10.37 -2.02 37.24
C MET A 333 11.09 -1.26 38.37
N LEU A 334 10.79 0.02 38.58
CA LEU A 334 11.29 0.81 39.70
C LEU A 334 10.78 0.28 41.05
N VAL A 335 9.49 -0.09 41.16
CA VAL A 335 8.92 -0.69 42.38
C VAL A 335 9.63 -2.00 42.72
N VAL A 336 9.88 -2.87 41.73
CA VAL A 336 10.64 -4.12 41.91
C VAL A 336 12.05 -3.83 42.41
N TYR A 337 12.73 -2.84 41.83
CA TYR A 337 14.07 -2.42 42.27
C TYR A 337 14.09 -1.93 43.73
N MET A 338 13.14 -1.06 44.12
CA MET A 338 13.05 -0.58 45.51
C MET A 338 12.79 -1.72 46.51
N GLN A 339 12.00 -2.72 46.13
CA GLN A 339 11.79 -3.90 46.98
C GLN A 339 13.04 -4.78 47.07
N LEU A 340 13.80 -4.92 45.98
CA LEU A 340 15.08 -5.63 46.02
C LEU A 340 16.07 -4.95 46.97
N LEU A 341 16.14 -3.62 46.99
CA LEU A 341 16.96 -2.87 47.94
C LEU A 341 16.54 -3.14 49.40
N ARG A 342 15.24 -3.17 49.69
CA ARG A 342 14.72 -3.47 51.04
C ARG A 342 15.08 -4.88 51.50
N VAL A 343 15.05 -5.86 50.59
CA VAL A 343 15.44 -7.24 50.89
C VAL A 343 16.93 -7.32 51.17
N GLU A 344 17.78 -6.68 50.36
CA GLU A 344 19.24 -6.64 50.56
C GLU A 344 19.62 -6.01 51.92
N THR A 345 18.95 -4.92 52.32
CA THR A 345 19.20 -4.28 53.62
C THR A 345 18.83 -5.15 54.82
N LYS A 346 17.75 -5.96 54.70
CA LYS A 346 17.34 -6.90 55.76
C LYS A 346 18.32 -8.06 55.88
N THR A 347 18.69 -8.67 54.75
CA THR A 347 19.68 -9.77 54.74
C THR A 347 21.05 -9.30 55.25
N SER A 348 21.47 -8.06 54.96
CA SER A 348 22.73 -7.51 55.45
C SER A 348 22.73 -7.21 56.96
N GLN A 349 21.56 -6.96 57.56
CA GLN A 349 21.40 -6.84 59.02
C GLN A 349 21.33 -8.22 59.71
N ASP A 350 20.72 -9.22 59.06
CA ASP A 350 20.63 -10.59 59.59
C ASP A 350 21.97 -11.38 59.46
N VAL A 351 22.79 -11.06 58.46
CA VAL A 351 24.09 -11.73 58.21
C VAL A 351 25.19 -11.33 59.21
N VAL A 352 25.01 -10.25 59.99
CA VAL A 352 25.92 -9.94 61.11
C VAL A 352 25.84 -11.00 62.23
N HIS A 353 24.84 -11.89 62.22
CA HIS A 353 24.66 -12.93 63.25
C HIS A 353 25.01 -14.37 62.88
N HIS A 354 25.37 -14.69 61.64
CA HIS A 354 25.79 -16.06 61.29
C HIS A 354 26.95 -16.09 60.30
N SER A 355 28.17 -15.98 60.85
CA SER A 355 29.38 -16.49 60.20
C SER A 355 29.48 -18.01 60.37
N ASP A 356 30.02 -18.63 59.31
CA ASP A 356 30.64 -19.97 59.24
C ASP A 356 29.84 -21.05 58.52
N ALA A 357 30.23 -21.33 57.27
CA ALA A 357 30.60 -22.67 56.81
C ALA A 357 31.07 -22.67 55.35
N THR A 358 32.39 -22.77 55.20
CA THR A 358 33.14 -23.59 54.23
C THR A 358 32.72 -23.64 52.75
N ALA A 359 33.57 -23.01 51.95
CA ALA A 359 33.73 -23.27 50.53
C ALA A 359 34.26 -24.70 50.26
N SER A 360 33.74 -25.34 49.21
CA SER A 360 34.49 -26.35 48.46
C SER A 360 34.32 -26.15 46.95
N ARG A 361 35.44 -26.29 46.25
CA ARG A 361 35.66 -26.09 44.80
C ARG A 361 35.72 -27.44 44.08
N PHE A 362 35.78 -27.35 42.73
CA PHE A 362 36.10 -28.35 41.69
C PHE A 362 34.92 -29.10 41.07
N THR A 363 34.77 -29.31 39.75
CA THR A 363 35.12 -28.63 38.48
C THR A 363 34.42 -29.42 37.35
N PRO A 364 34.37 -28.92 36.10
CA PRO A 364 33.38 -29.28 35.10
C PRO A 364 33.81 -30.38 34.14
N ARG A 365 32.83 -30.85 33.35
CA ARG A 365 32.88 -31.62 32.07
C ARG A 365 32.49 -33.09 32.18
N LEU A 366 31.24 -33.36 31.83
CA LEU A 366 30.93 -34.34 30.79
C LEU A 366 29.76 -33.83 29.95
N ARG A 367 30.11 -32.91 29.05
CA ARG A 367 29.28 -32.48 27.93
C ARG A 367 29.21 -33.63 26.92
N ARG A 368 28.11 -33.66 26.14
CA ARG A 368 27.93 -34.41 24.89
C ARG A 368 27.74 -35.93 25.04
N ARG A 369 26.48 -36.34 25.00
CA ARG A 369 25.91 -37.25 23.97
C ARG A 369 24.63 -37.87 24.52
N LEU A 370 23.48 -37.18 24.40
CA LEU A 370 22.11 -37.77 24.40
C LEU A 370 21.00 -36.71 24.29
N VAL A 371 21.21 -35.63 23.50
CA VAL A 371 20.16 -34.62 23.22
C VAL A 371 20.00 -34.36 21.70
N VAL A 372 20.70 -35.11 20.84
CA VAL A 372 20.68 -34.85 19.39
C VAL A 372 19.48 -35.50 18.66
N SER A 373 18.75 -36.44 19.25
CA SER A 373 17.73 -37.20 18.51
C SER A 373 16.27 -36.79 18.78
N MET A 374 16.00 -35.67 19.44
CA MET A 374 14.63 -35.19 19.73
C MET A 374 14.41 -33.69 19.40
N SER A 375 15.32 -33.09 18.64
CA SER A 375 15.20 -31.69 18.18
C SER A 375 14.69 -31.58 16.73
N VAL A 376 14.54 -32.71 16.03
CA VAL A 376 14.20 -32.71 14.59
C VAL A 376 12.69 -32.81 14.34
N VAL A 377 11.90 -33.35 15.27
CA VAL A 377 10.44 -33.48 15.07
C VAL A 377 9.66 -32.30 15.68
N ALA A 378 10.17 -31.68 16.77
CA ALA A 378 9.56 -30.47 17.35
C ALA A 378 9.90 -29.18 16.57
N GLY A 379 11.06 -29.15 15.88
CA GLY A 379 11.42 -28.05 14.99
C GLY A 379 10.66 -28.05 13.67
N LEU A 380 10.22 -29.22 13.18
CA LEU A 380 9.56 -29.33 11.88
C LEU A 380 8.08 -28.89 11.92
N ALA A 381 7.39 -29.04 13.05
CA ALA A 381 5.99 -28.61 13.17
C ALA A 381 5.84 -27.09 13.37
N ILE A 382 6.85 -26.42 13.95
CA ILE A 382 6.85 -24.97 14.20
C ILE A 382 7.29 -24.18 12.95
N VAL A 383 7.97 -24.83 12.00
CA VAL A 383 8.46 -24.20 10.77
C VAL A 383 7.59 -24.56 9.56
N VAL A 384 7.05 -25.79 9.44
CA VAL A 384 6.36 -26.23 8.21
C VAL A 384 4.88 -25.81 8.14
N PHE A 385 4.21 -25.56 9.27
CA PHE A 385 2.81 -25.13 9.27
C PHE A 385 2.61 -23.64 8.87
N PRO A 386 3.42 -22.67 9.34
CA PRO A 386 3.36 -21.32 8.80
C PRO A 386 3.91 -21.23 7.38
N ILE A 387 4.90 -22.04 6.99
CA ILE A 387 5.46 -22.00 5.63
C ILE A 387 4.53 -22.60 4.58
N ARG A 388 3.69 -23.60 4.91
CA ARG A 388 2.66 -24.10 3.97
C ARG A 388 1.40 -23.24 3.92
N ALA A 389 1.01 -22.58 5.01
CA ALA A 389 -0.06 -21.59 4.98
C ALA A 389 0.37 -20.33 4.20
N LEU A 390 1.63 -19.94 4.33
CA LEU A 390 2.26 -18.86 3.57
C LEU A 390 2.47 -19.24 2.08
N ALA A 391 2.89 -20.47 1.78
CA ALA A 391 3.13 -20.91 0.39
C ALA A 391 1.86 -21.23 -0.43
N VAL A 392 0.69 -21.39 0.19
CA VAL A 392 -0.58 -21.61 -0.53
C VAL A 392 -1.38 -20.30 -0.73
N HIS A 393 -1.04 -19.21 -0.02
CA HIS A 393 -1.63 -17.88 -0.23
C HIS A 393 -0.67 -16.85 -0.86
N LEU A 394 0.61 -17.20 -1.07
CA LEU A 394 1.58 -16.41 -1.86
C LEU A 394 1.44 -16.63 -3.39
N LEU A 395 0.20 -16.75 -3.90
CA LEU A 395 -0.04 -16.32 -5.27
C LEU A 395 -0.02 -14.78 -5.25
N PRO A 396 0.70 -14.13 -6.17
CA PRO A 396 0.91 -12.69 -6.11
C PRO A 396 -0.42 -11.96 -6.27
N GLN A 397 -0.93 -11.38 -5.18
CA GLN A 397 -1.70 -10.15 -5.25
C GLN A 397 -0.69 -9.01 -5.12
N LYS A 398 -0.44 -8.38 -6.26
CA LYS A 398 0.51 -7.28 -6.44
C LYS A 398 0.07 -6.11 -5.56
N PRO A 399 0.93 -5.55 -4.69
CA PRO A 399 0.63 -4.28 -4.02
C PRO A 399 0.45 -3.20 -5.10
N ALA A 400 -0.58 -2.37 -4.94
CA ALA A 400 -0.76 -1.17 -5.74
C ALA A 400 0.29 -0.15 -5.31
N ASP A 401 1.46 -0.18 -5.94
CA ASP A 401 2.45 0.89 -5.83
C ASP A 401 1.96 2.11 -6.61
N SER A 402 1.75 3.18 -5.86
CA SER A 402 1.47 4.54 -6.28
C SER A 402 2.78 5.29 -6.59
N ALA A 403 2.95 5.72 -7.85
CA ALA A 403 3.71 6.89 -8.33
C ALA A 403 3.73 6.82 -9.88
N ALA A 404 3.43 7.84 -10.68
CA ALA A 404 3.43 9.29 -10.49
C ALA A 404 2.28 9.95 -11.31
N LEU A 405 1.56 10.89 -10.70
CA LEU A 405 0.67 11.87 -11.36
C LEU A 405 1.24 13.26 -11.03
N ASP A 406 1.41 14.14 -12.02
CA ASP A 406 2.05 15.44 -11.83
C ASP A 406 1.20 16.41 -10.94
N TYR A 407 1.91 17.34 -10.33
CA TYR A 407 1.84 17.91 -8.97
C TYR A 407 0.53 18.57 -8.44
N SER A 408 -0.62 18.47 -9.11
CA SER A 408 -1.86 19.20 -8.73
C SER A 408 -3.08 18.32 -8.37
N GLY A 409 -3.09 17.05 -8.76
CA GLY A 409 -4.15 16.09 -8.37
C GLY A 409 -5.52 16.26 -9.06
N LEU A 410 -5.67 17.07 -10.12
CA LEU A 410 -6.95 17.34 -10.81
C LEU A 410 -7.01 16.89 -12.28
N THR A 411 -8.16 16.37 -12.71
CA THR A 411 -8.52 16.05 -14.10
C THR A 411 -9.63 16.99 -14.60
N PRO A 412 -9.44 17.80 -15.66
CA PRO A 412 -10.49 18.62 -16.25
C PRO A 412 -11.60 17.79 -16.90
N VAL A 413 -12.87 18.16 -16.68
CA VAL A 413 -14.04 17.44 -17.24
C VAL A 413 -14.85 18.30 -18.20
N GLY A 414 -15.18 19.54 -17.83
CA GLY A 414 -15.77 20.55 -18.72
C GLY A 414 -17.16 20.21 -19.29
N ARG A 415 -18.05 19.57 -18.50
CA ARG A 415 -19.42 19.18 -18.92
C ARG A 415 -20.49 19.62 -17.91
N PRO A 416 -21.77 19.72 -18.28
CA PRO A 416 -22.84 19.91 -17.29
C PRO A 416 -22.88 18.76 -16.29
N ALA A 417 -22.90 19.07 -14.98
CA ALA A 417 -22.99 18.05 -13.94
C ALA A 417 -24.35 17.32 -14.02
N PRO A 418 -24.38 15.97 -14.06
CA PRO A 418 -25.62 15.21 -14.12
C PRO A 418 -26.55 15.55 -12.95
N ASN A 419 -27.77 15.98 -13.25
CA ASN A 419 -28.72 16.32 -12.19
C ASN A 419 -29.32 15.06 -11.56
N PHE A 420 -29.66 15.15 -10.28
CA PHE A 420 -30.39 14.11 -9.55
C PHE A 420 -31.34 14.75 -8.54
N THR A 421 -32.24 13.93 -7.99
CA THR A 421 -33.10 14.30 -6.86
C THR A 421 -33.11 13.13 -5.88
N LEU A 422 -32.60 13.38 -4.68
CA LEU A 422 -32.42 12.41 -3.61
C LEU A 422 -33.01 12.97 -2.31
N VAL A 423 -32.96 12.19 -1.22
CA VAL A 423 -33.31 12.66 0.12
C VAL A 423 -32.06 12.81 0.96
N ASN A 424 -31.97 13.87 1.76
CA ASN A 424 -30.82 14.09 2.63
C ASN A 424 -30.97 13.40 3.99
N GLN A 425 -29.96 13.53 4.86
CA GLN A 425 -29.95 12.98 6.22
C GLN A 425 -31.11 13.49 7.10
N ARG A 426 -31.69 14.65 6.75
CA ARG A 426 -32.87 15.24 7.42
C ARG A 426 -34.21 14.79 6.83
N GLY A 427 -34.21 13.89 5.83
CA GLY A 427 -35.39 13.42 5.12
C GLY A 427 -36.00 14.44 4.15
N GLN A 428 -35.27 15.51 3.82
CA GLN A 428 -35.70 16.55 2.89
C GLN A 428 -35.30 16.18 1.46
N THR A 429 -36.15 16.51 0.48
CA THR A 429 -35.81 16.32 -0.93
C THR A 429 -34.78 17.36 -1.37
N VAL A 430 -33.66 16.89 -1.92
CA VAL A 430 -32.54 17.70 -2.40
C VAL A 430 -32.28 17.38 -3.87
N SER A 431 -32.15 18.41 -4.69
CA SER A 431 -31.71 18.27 -6.08
C SER A 431 -30.44 19.06 -6.32
N LEU A 432 -29.48 18.49 -7.05
CA LEU A 432 -28.21 19.18 -7.35
C LEU A 432 -28.42 20.55 -8.02
N SER A 433 -29.45 20.68 -8.88
CA SER A 433 -29.76 21.94 -9.55
C SER A 433 -30.19 23.07 -8.61
N GLN A 434 -30.57 22.77 -7.36
CA GLN A 434 -30.93 23.82 -6.40
C GLN A 434 -29.72 24.62 -5.92
N PHE A 435 -28.50 24.08 -6.06
CA PHE A 435 -27.25 24.72 -5.66
C PHE A 435 -26.63 25.59 -6.77
N ARG A 436 -27.35 25.84 -7.87
CA ARG A 436 -26.92 26.82 -8.88
C ARG A 436 -26.68 28.18 -8.22
N GLY A 437 -25.54 28.78 -8.52
CA GLY A 437 -25.02 29.97 -7.84
C GLY A 437 -23.98 29.69 -6.74
N LYS A 438 -23.83 28.43 -6.30
CA LYS A 438 -22.76 27.96 -5.40
C LYS A 438 -21.79 27.03 -6.11
N ALA A 439 -20.52 27.01 -5.69
CA ALA A 439 -19.62 25.92 -6.06
C ALA A 439 -20.03 24.65 -5.29
N VAL A 440 -19.93 23.48 -5.91
CA VAL A 440 -20.27 22.21 -5.25
C VAL A 440 -19.06 21.28 -5.29
N LEU A 441 -18.71 20.70 -4.14
CA LEU A 441 -17.79 19.57 -4.03
C LEU A 441 -18.62 18.32 -3.78
N LEU A 442 -18.65 17.39 -4.74
CA LEU A 442 -19.43 16.16 -4.66
C LEU A 442 -18.53 14.94 -4.49
N THR A 443 -18.91 13.98 -3.64
CA THR A 443 -18.25 12.68 -3.46
C THR A 443 -19.27 11.56 -3.21
N PHE A 444 -18.78 10.32 -3.10
CA PHE A 444 -19.56 9.12 -2.79
C PHE A 444 -19.04 8.48 -1.51
N LEU A 445 -19.94 8.21 -0.55
CA LEU A 445 -19.58 7.63 0.75
C LEU A 445 -20.42 6.39 1.04
N ASP A 446 -19.82 5.36 1.63
CA ASP A 446 -20.50 4.22 2.23
C ASP A 446 -20.74 4.50 3.73
N PRO A 447 -22.00 4.55 4.20
CA PRO A 447 -22.32 4.89 5.60
C PRO A 447 -21.90 3.82 6.61
N VAL A 448 -21.39 2.66 6.17
CA VAL A 448 -20.80 1.64 7.04
C VAL A 448 -19.31 1.38 6.74
N CYS A 449 -18.70 2.22 5.90
CA CYS A 449 -17.27 2.15 5.66
C CYS A 449 -16.50 2.73 6.85
N TYR A 450 -15.47 2.01 7.28
CA TYR A 450 -14.63 2.32 8.42
C TYR A 450 -13.16 2.61 8.02
N ASP A 451 -12.90 2.66 6.71
CA ASP A 451 -11.57 2.84 6.13
C ASP A 451 -11.43 4.26 5.53
N ASP A 452 -11.65 4.41 4.22
CA ASP A 452 -11.41 5.67 3.50
C ASP A 452 -12.52 6.72 3.69
N CYS A 453 -13.79 6.30 3.79
CA CYS A 453 -14.93 7.22 3.87
C CYS A 453 -14.89 8.18 5.09
N PRO A 454 -14.53 7.75 6.32
CA PRO A 454 -14.30 8.66 7.44
C PRO A 454 -13.23 9.72 7.21
N VAL A 455 -12.16 9.38 6.48
CA VAL A 455 -11.05 10.29 6.18
C VAL A 455 -11.53 11.34 5.18
N VAL A 456 -12.20 10.93 4.10
CA VAL A 456 -12.82 11.82 3.11
C VAL A 456 -13.81 12.78 3.77
N ALA A 457 -14.64 12.29 4.69
CA ALA A 457 -15.55 13.12 5.47
C ALA A 457 -14.83 14.18 6.31
N ALA A 458 -13.75 13.80 7.00
CA ALA A 458 -12.94 14.73 7.79
C ALA A 458 -12.23 15.77 6.91
N GLU A 459 -11.73 15.39 5.74
CA GLU A 459 -11.12 16.30 4.77
C GLU A 459 -12.11 17.34 4.26
N MET A 460 -13.35 16.95 3.96
CA MET A 460 -14.41 17.88 3.56
C MET A 460 -14.77 18.86 4.69
N ALA A 461 -14.85 18.38 5.93
CA ALA A 461 -15.10 19.22 7.09
C ALA A 461 -13.96 20.22 7.33
N GLN A 462 -12.71 19.81 7.14
CA GLN A 462 -11.57 20.70 7.29
C GLN A 462 -11.45 21.69 6.12
N ALA A 463 -11.78 21.29 4.89
CA ALA A 463 -11.82 22.20 3.75
C ALA A 463 -12.86 23.30 3.95
N ASP A 464 -14.00 23.00 4.56
CA ASP A 464 -15.00 24.01 4.96
C ASP A 464 -14.42 25.04 5.93
N GLN A 465 -13.65 24.59 6.92
CA GLN A 465 -12.99 25.48 7.89
C GLN A 465 -11.96 26.39 7.20
N GLU A 466 -11.19 25.84 6.27
CA GLU A 466 -10.15 26.57 5.52
C GLU A 466 -10.75 27.58 4.53
N LEU A 467 -11.92 27.31 3.97
CA LEU A 467 -12.68 28.26 3.14
C LEU A 467 -13.17 29.50 3.91
N GLY A 468 -13.32 29.40 5.23
CA GLY A 468 -13.75 30.51 6.09
C GLY A 468 -15.04 31.17 5.60
N ALA A 469 -15.00 32.47 5.28
CA ALA A 469 -16.17 33.19 4.80
C ALA A 469 -16.68 32.72 3.41
N ASN A 470 -15.84 32.07 2.61
CA ASN A 470 -16.23 31.56 1.29
C ASN A 470 -17.05 30.27 1.38
N ALA A 471 -17.04 29.57 2.51
CA ALA A 471 -17.87 28.39 2.77
C ALA A 471 -19.37 28.64 2.49
N ALA A 472 -19.86 29.86 2.74
CA ALA A 472 -21.23 30.26 2.44
C ALA A 472 -21.60 30.21 0.93
N LYS A 473 -20.60 30.21 0.05
CA LYS A 473 -20.75 30.10 -1.42
C LYS A 473 -20.46 28.69 -1.95
N VAL A 474 -20.20 27.74 -1.05
CA VAL A 474 -19.90 26.34 -1.36
C VAL A 474 -21.01 25.45 -0.81
N GLU A 475 -21.28 24.34 -1.50
CA GLU A 475 -22.04 23.21 -0.97
C GLU A 475 -21.18 21.94 -1.03
N LEU A 476 -21.16 21.18 0.05
CA LEU A 476 -20.47 19.91 0.18
C LEU A 476 -21.51 18.79 0.10
N ILE A 477 -21.39 17.91 -0.89
CA ILE A 477 -22.39 16.87 -1.15
C ILE A 477 -21.74 15.48 -1.11
N ALA A 478 -22.25 14.61 -0.25
CA ALA A 478 -21.96 13.18 -0.30
C ALA A 478 -23.18 12.42 -0.85
N VAL A 479 -22.97 11.39 -1.67
CA VAL A 479 -24.04 10.48 -2.12
C VAL A 479 -23.77 9.07 -1.62
N CYS A 480 -24.78 8.41 -1.05
CA CYS A 480 -24.66 7.05 -0.52
C CYS A 480 -24.27 6.07 -1.64
N ALA A 481 -23.13 5.42 -1.48
CA ALA A 481 -22.61 4.42 -2.41
C ALA A 481 -23.12 3.00 -2.09
N ASN A 482 -23.59 2.74 -0.86
CA ASN A 482 -23.91 1.39 -0.41
C ASN A 482 -25.33 0.92 -0.80
N PRO A 483 -25.49 -0.13 -1.64
CA PRO A 483 -26.80 -0.63 -2.07
C PRO A 483 -27.51 -1.49 -1.01
N LEU A 484 -26.84 -1.83 0.09
CA LEU A 484 -27.40 -2.63 1.19
C LEU A 484 -27.77 -1.74 2.39
N VAL A 485 -27.00 -0.69 2.63
CA VAL A 485 -27.19 0.26 3.75
C VAL A 485 -27.33 1.67 3.21
N HIS A 486 -28.56 2.08 2.88
CA HIS A 486 -28.87 3.35 2.21
C HIS A 486 -30.13 4.02 2.80
N SER A 487 -30.46 3.75 4.05
CA SER A 487 -31.57 4.44 4.72
C SER A 487 -31.14 5.85 5.15
N VAL A 488 -32.10 6.77 5.28
CA VAL A 488 -31.87 8.11 5.86
C VAL A 488 -31.24 8.00 7.24
N ALA A 489 -31.71 7.05 8.07
CA ALA A 489 -31.14 6.81 9.39
C ALA A 489 -29.67 6.37 9.36
N ALA A 490 -29.25 5.62 8.33
CA ALA A 490 -27.86 5.17 8.24
C ALA A 490 -26.90 6.30 7.86
N ILE A 491 -27.29 7.17 6.93
CA ILE A 491 -26.48 8.33 6.56
C ILE A 491 -26.47 9.42 7.66
N ASP A 492 -27.59 9.61 8.37
CA ASP A 492 -27.67 10.52 9.53
C ASP A 492 -26.82 10.03 10.70
N GLN A 493 -26.78 8.71 10.90
CA GLN A 493 -25.90 8.08 11.87
C GLN A 493 -24.42 8.31 11.51
N PHE A 494 -24.03 8.14 10.24
CA PHE A 494 -22.67 8.44 9.78
C PHE A 494 -22.30 9.91 9.99
N ASP A 495 -23.21 10.85 9.67
CA ASP A 495 -23.00 12.29 9.91
C ASP A 495 -22.83 12.61 11.40
N ALA A 496 -23.56 11.93 12.28
CA ALA A 496 -23.41 12.07 13.72
C ALA A 496 -22.08 11.50 14.23
N GLU A 497 -21.67 10.33 13.72
CA GLU A 497 -20.42 9.65 14.09
C GLU A 497 -19.18 10.44 13.69
N HIS A 498 -19.18 11.04 12.50
CA HIS A 498 -18.06 11.81 11.96
C HIS A 498 -18.19 13.33 12.17
N ASN A 499 -19.14 13.73 13.03
CA ASN A 499 -19.40 15.13 13.36
C ASN A 499 -19.58 16.02 12.11
N LEU A 500 -20.31 15.58 11.09
CA LEU A 500 -20.63 16.39 9.90
C LEU A 500 -21.87 17.29 10.14
N ASN A 501 -22.68 16.96 11.13
CA ASN A 501 -23.91 17.69 11.48
C ASN A 501 -23.71 19.17 11.88
N HIS A 502 -22.49 19.60 12.20
CA HIS A 502 -22.18 21.01 12.49
C HIS A 502 -21.97 21.85 11.23
N LEU A 503 -21.72 21.23 10.08
CA LEU A 503 -21.50 21.92 8.81
C LEU A 503 -22.85 22.38 8.24
N HIS A 504 -23.00 23.69 8.05
CA HIS A 504 -24.28 24.28 7.57
C HIS A 504 -24.52 24.12 6.07
N ASN A 505 -23.50 23.71 5.33
CA ASN A 505 -23.45 23.57 3.87
C ASN A 505 -23.09 22.12 3.45
N PHE A 506 -23.40 21.13 4.29
CA PHE A 506 -23.17 19.72 4.02
C PHE A 506 -24.48 18.94 3.86
N GLU A 507 -24.54 18.15 2.78
CA GLU A 507 -25.69 17.34 2.42
C GLU A 507 -25.23 15.90 2.12
N TYR A 508 -25.53 14.95 3.02
CA TYR A 508 -25.40 13.53 2.71
C TYR A 508 -26.72 13.01 2.14
N LEU A 509 -26.69 12.48 0.92
CA LEU A 509 -27.85 12.16 0.12
C LEU A 509 -28.01 10.65 -0.10
N THR A 510 -29.23 10.16 0.00
CA THR A 510 -29.59 8.75 -0.24
C THR A 510 -30.95 8.61 -0.92
N SER A 511 -31.34 7.37 -1.21
CA SER A 511 -32.70 6.99 -1.63
C SER A 511 -32.99 5.56 -1.21
N THR A 512 -34.24 5.29 -0.78
CA THR A 512 -34.73 3.92 -0.56
C THR A 512 -34.83 3.11 -1.86
N SER A 513 -34.71 3.76 -3.02
CA SER A 513 -34.65 3.12 -4.33
C SER A 513 -33.19 2.91 -4.75
N VAL A 514 -32.68 1.70 -4.54
CA VAL A 514 -31.37 1.28 -5.06
C VAL A 514 -31.24 1.49 -6.58
N PRO A 515 -32.27 1.25 -7.42
CA PRO A 515 -32.19 1.61 -8.84
C PRO A 515 -31.94 3.09 -9.10
N LEU A 516 -32.51 4.00 -8.28
CA LEU A 516 -32.25 5.43 -8.41
C LEU A 516 -30.80 5.76 -8.02
N LEU A 517 -30.29 5.19 -6.93
CA LEU A 517 -28.89 5.36 -6.54
C LEU A 517 -27.94 4.84 -7.63
N LYS A 518 -28.24 3.68 -8.22
CA LYS A 518 -27.49 3.13 -9.36
C LYS A 518 -27.48 4.06 -10.57
N GLN A 519 -28.58 4.76 -10.85
CA GLN A 519 -28.61 5.75 -11.93
C GLN A 519 -27.67 6.94 -11.63
N VAL A 520 -27.63 7.41 -10.38
CA VAL A 520 -26.72 8.48 -9.96
C VAL A 520 -25.27 8.00 -10.04
N TRP A 521 -24.96 6.81 -9.52
CA TRP A 521 -23.64 6.19 -9.63
C TRP A 521 -23.21 6.06 -11.09
N GLN A 522 -24.07 5.56 -11.97
CA GLN A 522 -23.79 5.45 -13.41
C GLN A 522 -23.57 6.81 -14.08
N ALA A 523 -24.31 7.84 -13.67
CA ALA A 523 -24.22 9.18 -14.27
C ALA A 523 -22.90 9.87 -13.93
N TYR A 524 -22.40 9.70 -12.70
CA TYR A 524 -21.12 10.28 -12.25
C TYR A 524 -19.93 9.37 -12.52
N GLY A 525 -20.19 8.07 -12.62
CA GLY A 525 -19.18 7.08 -12.83
C GLY A 525 -18.63 6.43 -11.55
N GLU A 526 -19.51 6.27 -10.58
CA GLU A 526 -19.19 5.54 -9.37
C GLU A 526 -19.30 4.02 -9.62
N TYR A 527 -18.23 3.27 -9.29
CA TYR A 527 -18.27 1.81 -9.34
C TYR A 527 -18.69 1.30 -7.96
N VAL A 528 -19.74 0.50 -7.89
CA VAL A 528 -20.19 -0.07 -6.62
C VAL A 528 -20.13 -1.60 -6.69
N GLY A 529 -19.09 -2.18 -6.09
CA GLY A 529 -18.90 -3.62 -5.96
C GLY A 529 -19.45 -4.14 -4.65
N VAL A 530 -20.40 -5.08 -4.69
CA VAL A 530 -21.06 -5.65 -3.50
C VAL A 530 -20.51 -7.04 -3.17
N PRO A 531 -19.56 -7.20 -2.23
CA PRO A 531 -19.19 -8.51 -1.72
C PRO A 531 -20.33 -9.13 -0.89
N LYS A 532 -20.25 -10.43 -0.62
CA LYS A 532 -21.36 -11.25 -0.08
C LYS A 532 -21.81 -10.96 1.37
N LEU A 533 -21.32 -9.89 2.01
CA LEU A 533 -21.83 -9.22 3.22
C LEU A 533 -20.80 -8.11 3.60
N GLY A 534 -21.22 -6.84 3.78
CA GLY A 534 -20.37 -5.76 4.32
C GLY A 534 -20.03 -4.62 3.37
N MET A 535 -19.01 -3.83 3.77
CA MET A 535 -18.43 -2.66 3.06
C MET A 535 -18.29 -2.92 1.57
N ILE A 536 -18.68 -1.93 0.76
CA ILE A 536 -18.58 -2.03 -0.69
C ILE A 536 -17.23 -1.51 -1.20
N ASN A 537 -16.78 -2.04 -2.33
CA ASN A 537 -15.64 -1.47 -3.05
C ASN A 537 -16.17 -0.37 -3.97
N HIS A 538 -15.78 0.89 -3.72
CA HIS A 538 -16.09 2.04 -4.57
C HIS A 538 -14.89 2.97 -4.76
N ALA A 539 -15.00 3.94 -5.68
CA ALA A 539 -13.94 4.89 -5.97
C ALA A 539 -14.07 6.11 -5.04
N ASP A 540 -12.93 6.62 -4.55
CA ASP A 540 -12.88 7.85 -3.75
C ASP A 540 -12.53 9.03 -4.66
N GLN A 541 -13.56 9.67 -5.21
CA GLN A 541 -13.40 10.77 -6.16
C GLN A 541 -14.14 12.02 -5.72
N TYR A 542 -13.49 13.17 -5.90
CA TYR A 542 -14.09 14.48 -5.68
C TYR A 542 -14.43 15.14 -7.00
N TYR A 543 -15.69 15.52 -7.17
CA TYR A 543 -16.21 16.21 -8.34
C TYR A 543 -16.40 17.69 -8.01
N PHE A 544 -15.68 18.56 -8.71
CA PHE A 544 -15.78 20.00 -8.56
C PHE A 544 -16.75 20.58 -9.58
N ILE A 545 -17.85 21.14 -9.11
CA ILE A 545 -18.92 21.70 -9.94
C ILE A 545 -18.98 23.21 -9.73
N THR A 546 -19.03 23.96 -10.83
CA THR A 546 -19.08 25.43 -10.80
C THR A 546 -20.46 25.96 -10.38
N PRO A 547 -20.54 27.25 -9.97
CA PRO A 547 -21.81 27.96 -9.78
C PRO A 547 -22.79 27.89 -10.96
N LYS A 548 -22.29 27.71 -12.18
CA LYS A 548 -23.12 27.53 -13.38
C LYS A 548 -23.68 26.13 -13.52
N GLY A 549 -23.09 25.17 -12.80
CA GLY A 549 -23.50 23.77 -12.82
C GLY A 549 -22.67 22.85 -13.68
N ASP A 550 -21.54 23.32 -14.16
CA ASP A 550 -20.63 22.54 -14.97
C ASP A 550 -19.62 21.84 -14.07
N GLU A 551 -19.48 20.54 -14.21
CA GLU A 551 -18.38 19.74 -13.65
C GLU A 551 -17.07 20.20 -14.30
N LYS A 552 -16.26 20.89 -13.51
CA LYS A 552 -15.04 21.54 -13.96
C LYS A 552 -13.84 20.62 -13.84
N TRP A 553 -13.70 19.96 -12.69
CA TRP A 553 -12.55 19.14 -12.33
C TRP A 553 -12.98 17.89 -11.55
N LEU A 554 -12.19 16.84 -11.65
CA LEU A 554 -12.26 15.60 -10.88
C LEU A 554 -10.95 15.43 -10.12
N ALA A 555 -10.97 15.07 -8.84
CA ALA A 555 -9.77 14.77 -8.06
C ALA A 555 -9.82 13.37 -7.46
N ASN A 556 -8.65 12.76 -7.26
CA ASN A 556 -8.52 11.47 -6.61
C ASN A 556 -8.31 11.66 -5.10
N GLY A 557 -9.20 11.12 -4.26
CA GLY A 557 -9.12 11.25 -2.81
C GLY A 557 -7.94 10.57 -2.14
N SER A 558 -7.18 9.74 -2.85
CA SER A 558 -5.97 9.07 -2.34
C SER A 558 -4.64 9.67 -2.88
N ALA A 559 -4.66 10.86 -3.48
CA ALA A 559 -3.46 11.50 -4.03
C ALA A 559 -2.56 12.13 -2.93
N HIS A 560 -1.45 11.44 -2.62
CA HIS A 560 -0.22 11.87 -1.91
C HIS A 560 -0.25 13.14 -1.02
N LEU A 561 -0.34 12.91 0.30
CA LEU A 561 -0.13 13.82 1.44
C LEU A 561 1.26 14.54 1.50
N SER A 562 2.14 14.35 0.52
CA SER A 562 3.55 14.78 0.61
C SER A 562 3.85 16.18 0.04
N LEU A 563 2.89 16.84 -0.61
CA LEU A 563 3.11 18.13 -1.30
C LEU A 563 2.29 19.29 -0.74
N PHE A 564 1.17 19.00 -0.08
CA PHE A 564 0.32 19.96 0.60
C PHE A 564 0.17 19.46 2.04
N GLY A 565 0.45 20.28 3.05
CA GLY A 565 0.40 19.84 4.46
C GLY A 565 -0.93 19.23 4.94
N SER A 566 -2.00 19.32 4.12
CA SER A 566 -3.27 18.58 4.24
C SER A 566 -4.02 18.59 2.89
N TYR A 567 -4.71 17.50 2.54
CA TYR A 567 -5.55 17.40 1.33
C TYR A 567 -6.78 18.33 1.41
N ALA A 568 -7.22 18.69 2.61
CA ALA A 568 -8.26 19.69 2.82
C ALA A 568 -7.91 21.07 2.23
N ASN A 569 -6.64 21.50 2.34
CA ASN A 569 -6.20 22.80 1.82
C ASN A 569 -6.26 22.82 0.30
N LEU A 570 -5.95 21.69 -0.32
CA LEU A 570 -6.06 21.51 -1.76
C LEU A 570 -7.52 21.65 -2.22
N LEU A 571 -8.46 21.00 -1.52
CA LEU A 571 -9.89 21.11 -1.79
C LEU A 571 -10.38 22.57 -1.64
N ALA A 572 -9.99 23.24 -0.56
CA ALA A 572 -10.35 24.62 -0.28
C ALA A 572 -9.80 25.59 -1.34
N ASP A 573 -8.51 25.50 -1.68
CA ASP A 573 -7.86 26.34 -2.70
C ASP A 573 -8.54 26.21 -4.06
N TYR A 574 -8.96 25.00 -4.43
CA TYR A 574 -9.65 24.78 -5.71
C TYR A 574 -11.08 25.29 -5.71
N LEU A 575 -11.78 25.20 -4.59
CA LEU A 575 -13.09 25.81 -4.44
C LEU A 575 -12.98 27.35 -4.52
N ASP A 576 -11.98 27.95 -3.88
CA ASP A 576 -11.68 29.38 -4.01
C ASP A 576 -11.34 29.78 -5.44
N LYS A 577 -10.59 28.95 -6.16
CA LYS A 577 -10.31 29.14 -7.60
C LYS A 577 -11.56 29.04 -8.48
N ILE A 578 -12.54 28.21 -8.13
CA ILE A 578 -13.84 28.16 -8.82
C ILE A 578 -14.65 29.42 -8.54
N LEU A 579 -14.56 29.95 -7.33
CA LEU A 579 -15.23 31.17 -6.92
C LEU A 579 -14.55 32.46 -7.44
N GLY A 580 -13.39 32.33 -8.08
CA GLY A 580 -12.63 33.46 -8.63
C GLY A 580 -11.86 34.25 -7.59
N VAL A 581 -11.57 33.65 -6.43
CA VAL A 581 -10.74 34.22 -5.37
C VAL A 581 -9.27 34.06 -5.76
N SER A 582 -8.46 35.10 -5.58
CA SER A 582 -7.04 35.06 -5.85
C SER A 582 -6.33 34.27 -4.74
N VAL A 583 -5.93 33.04 -5.04
CA VAL A 583 -5.09 32.22 -4.15
C VAL A 583 -3.63 32.68 -4.28
N PRO A 584 -2.89 32.95 -3.20
CA PRO A 584 -1.46 33.24 -3.28
C PRO A 584 -0.73 32.06 -3.96
N PRO A 585 0.28 32.29 -4.81
CA PRO A 585 1.08 31.18 -5.32
C PRO A 585 1.71 30.48 -4.12
N SER A 586 1.45 29.19 -3.96
CA SER A 586 2.24 28.36 -3.05
C SER A 586 3.71 28.53 -3.45
N GLU A 587 4.59 28.80 -2.48
CA GLU A 587 6.02 28.89 -2.76
C GLU A 587 6.44 27.61 -3.47
N ALA A 588 6.79 27.73 -4.76
CA ALA A 588 7.30 26.62 -5.53
C ALA A 588 8.61 26.18 -4.88
N ILE A 589 8.55 25.15 -4.03
CA ILE A 589 9.73 24.51 -3.48
C ILE A 589 10.45 23.86 -4.67
N SER A 590 11.51 24.51 -5.15
CA SER A 590 12.42 23.95 -6.15
C SER A 590 13.16 22.77 -5.51
N VAL A 591 12.62 21.56 -5.64
CA VAL A 591 13.30 20.34 -5.23
C VAL A 591 14.30 19.97 -6.32
N SER A 592 15.59 20.16 -6.05
CA SER A 592 16.66 19.52 -6.81
C SER A 592 16.61 18.02 -6.52
N LEU A 593 16.00 17.24 -7.42
CA LEU A 593 16.02 15.78 -7.36
C LEU A 593 17.47 15.28 -7.40
N LYS A 594 17.96 14.81 -6.26
CA LYS A 594 19.22 14.07 -6.19
C LYS A 594 18.96 12.69 -6.80
N ALA A 595 19.66 12.37 -7.88
CA ALA A 595 19.52 11.11 -8.60
C ALA A 595 19.54 9.90 -7.64
N PRO A 596 18.66 8.90 -7.81
CA PRO A 596 18.73 7.68 -7.04
C PRO A 596 20.08 6.99 -7.29
N ALA A 597 20.65 6.46 -6.20
CA ALA A 597 21.91 5.73 -6.25
C ALA A 597 21.79 4.52 -7.18
N SER A 598 22.72 4.46 -8.14
CA SER A 598 23.03 3.36 -9.06
C SER A 598 22.51 1.97 -8.67
N GLY A 599 21.59 1.43 -9.48
CA GLY A 599 21.22 0.01 -9.48
C GLY A 599 20.06 -0.26 -10.43
N ILE A 600 20.27 -1.09 -11.47
CA ILE A 600 19.21 -1.52 -12.38
C ILE A 600 18.27 -2.47 -11.63
N VAL A 601 17.08 -1.97 -11.30
CA VAL A 601 15.93 -2.77 -10.90
C VAL A 601 14.83 -2.40 -11.89
N HIS A 602 14.63 -3.25 -12.90
CA HIS A 602 13.50 -3.08 -13.81
C HIS A 602 12.23 -3.60 -13.11
N PRO A 603 11.18 -2.77 -12.95
CA PRO A 603 9.87 -3.29 -12.62
C PRO A 603 9.40 -4.22 -13.74
N SER A 604 8.74 -5.32 -13.38
CA SER A 604 8.19 -6.32 -14.29
C SER A 604 7.32 -5.72 -15.42
N GLY A 605 7.57 -6.10 -16.68
CA GLY A 605 6.60 -6.06 -17.81
C GLY A 605 6.75 -4.88 -18.79
N PHE A 606 7.40 -5.09 -19.94
CA PHE A 606 7.20 -4.26 -21.13
C PHE A 606 6.04 -4.86 -21.94
N ASP A 607 5.06 -4.05 -22.33
CA ASP A 607 3.97 -4.47 -23.22
C ASP A 607 4.35 -4.23 -24.69
N GLU A 608 5.00 -3.09 -24.97
CA GLU A 608 5.54 -2.76 -26.30
C GLU A 608 6.91 -2.08 -26.15
N LEU A 609 7.83 -2.36 -27.07
CA LEU A 609 9.16 -1.75 -27.16
C LEU A 609 9.45 -1.37 -28.61
N HIS A 610 9.84 -0.11 -28.83
CA HIS A 610 10.21 0.43 -30.14
C HIS A 610 11.52 1.19 -30.03
N MET A 611 12.60 0.58 -30.50
CA MET A 611 13.89 1.26 -30.56
C MET A 611 13.98 2.04 -31.87
N MET A 612 14.43 3.30 -31.83
CA MET A 612 14.55 4.13 -33.03
C MET A 612 15.95 4.03 -33.66
N ASN A 613 16.93 3.80 -32.81
CA ASN A 613 18.31 3.55 -33.17
C ASN A 613 18.97 2.73 -32.04
N SER A 614 20.30 2.65 -32.00
CA SER A 614 21.02 1.89 -30.97
C SER A 614 20.99 2.51 -29.56
N GLU A 615 20.55 3.76 -29.43
CA GLU A 615 20.56 4.54 -28.19
C GLU A 615 19.16 4.99 -27.77
N ASP A 616 18.37 5.51 -28.70
CA ASP A 616 17.06 6.09 -28.42
C ASP A 616 15.92 5.09 -28.66
N GLY A 617 14.93 5.10 -27.76
CA GLY A 617 13.76 4.23 -27.89
C GLY A 617 12.58 4.65 -27.02
N TRP A 618 11.45 4.05 -27.32
CA TRP A 618 10.17 4.21 -26.63
C TRP A 618 9.66 2.85 -26.15
N ALA A 619 8.87 2.86 -25.09
CA ALA A 619 8.26 1.64 -24.57
C ALA A 619 6.92 1.92 -23.90
N LEU A 620 6.02 0.95 -23.99
CA LEU A 620 4.88 0.81 -23.10
C LEU A 620 5.25 -0.13 -21.96
N VAL A 621 5.03 0.32 -20.71
CA VAL A 621 5.45 -0.40 -19.51
C VAL A 621 4.25 -0.66 -18.60
N THR A 622 3.99 -1.93 -18.26
CA THR A 622 2.92 -2.29 -17.32
C THR A 622 3.37 -2.10 -15.87
N LYS A 623 2.86 -1.09 -15.19
CA LYS A 623 3.12 -0.80 -13.77
C LYS A 623 1.88 -1.11 -12.90
N GLY A 624 1.43 -2.37 -12.88
CA GLY A 624 0.28 -2.78 -12.05
C GLY A 624 -1.00 -2.88 -12.90
N PRO A 625 -2.14 -2.30 -12.49
CA PRO A 625 -3.32 -2.14 -13.36
C PRO A 625 -3.18 -0.95 -14.33
N TYR A 626 -1.95 -0.50 -14.58
CA TYR A 626 -1.61 0.75 -15.24
C TYR A 626 -0.55 0.50 -16.32
N GLU A 627 -0.66 1.21 -17.45
CA GLU A 627 0.34 1.25 -18.52
C GLU A 627 0.95 2.66 -18.60
N THR A 628 2.26 2.77 -18.81
CA THR A 628 2.96 4.06 -18.98
C THR A 628 3.72 4.11 -20.28
N VAL A 629 3.96 5.31 -20.79
CA VAL A 629 4.82 5.56 -21.96
C VAL A 629 6.17 6.03 -21.46
N ASP A 630 7.21 5.24 -21.70
CA ASP A 630 8.57 5.51 -21.23
C ASP A 630 9.51 5.72 -22.44
N THR A 631 10.57 6.51 -22.26
CA THR A 631 11.63 6.76 -23.26
C THR A 631 13.01 6.41 -22.73
N THR A 632 13.92 6.03 -23.63
CA THR A 632 15.34 5.83 -23.34
C THR A 632 16.19 6.61 -24.33
N THR A 633 17.38 7.01 -23.89
CA THR A 633 18.41 7.66 -24.73
C THR A 633 19.79 7.03 -24.50
N ASP A 634 19.85 5.86 -23.89
CA ASP A 634 21.11 5.19 -23.51
C ASP A 634 21.15 3.70 -23.89
N GLY A 635 20.35 3.33 -24.89
CA GLY A 635 20.23 1.98 -25.42
C GLY A 635 19.37 1.08 -24.54
N GLY A 636 18.38 1.66 -23.85
CA GLY A 636 17.44 0.93 -23.00
C GLY A 636 17.99 0.56 -21.62
N ARG A 637 19.04 1.24 -21.13
CA ARG A 637 19.58 0.99 -19.78
C ARG A 637 18.81 1.78 -18.71
N ILE A 638 18.33 2.97 -19.06
CA ILE A 638 17.47 3.81 -18.24
C ILE A 638 16.23 4.17 -19.06
N TRP A 639 15.06 4.00 -18.44
CA TRP A 639 13.76 4.37 -18.99
C TRP A 639 13.15 5.48 -18.16
N LYS A 640 12.68 6.53 -18.82
CA LYS A 640 12.06 7.72 -18.23
C LYS A 640 10.59 7.75 -18.61
N ASP A 641 9.71 7.76 -17.62
CA ASP A 641 8.27 7.95 -17.82
C ASP A 641 7.98 9.35 -18.40
N VAL A 642 7.25 9.36 -19.52
CA VAL A 642 6.84 10.55 -20.26
C VAL A 642 5.35 10.50 -20.61
N THR A 643 4.57 9.74 -19.83
CA THR A 643 3.12 9.59 -20.01
C THR A 643 2.43 10.96 -20.01
N PRO A 644 1.53 11.25 -20.97
CA PRO A 644 0.82 12.54 -21.00
C PRO A 644 0.07 12.84 -19.70
N GLU A 645 0.13 14.10 -19.24
CA GLU A 645 -0.56 14.56 -18.02
C GLU A 645 -2.09 14.37 -18.13
N GLY A 646 -2.73 13.87 -17.05
CA GLY A 646 -4.19 13.76 -16.94
C GLY A 646 -4.82 12.44 -17.39
N ILE A 647 -4.04 11.37 -17.56
CA ILE A 647 -4.52 10.08 -18.05
C ILE A 647 -4.90 9.13 -16.88
N SER A 648 -6.10 8.53 -16.95
CA SER A 648 -6.46 7.34 -16.16
C SER A 648 -6.02 6.09 -16.92
N VAL A 649 -4.81 5.61 -16.64
CA VAL A 649 -4.12 4.52 -17.36
C VAL A 649 -4.67 3.10 -17.10
N ARG A 650 -5.94 2.97 -16.70
CA ARG A 650 -6.59 1.66 -16.47
C ARG A 650 -7.22 1.03 -17.72
N GLY A 651 -7.31 1.75 -18.84
CA GLY A 651 -7.97 1.31 -20.09
C GLY A 651 -7.10 0.56 -21.08
N GLY A 652 -5.79 0.59 -20.89
CA GLY A 652 -4.81 0.27 -21.93
C GLY A 652 -4.45 1.52 -22.76
N ILE A 653 -3.24 1.49 -23.30
CA ILE A 653 -2.64 2.50 -24.18
C ILE A 653 -2.35 1.84 -25.51
N LEU A 654 -2.79 2.46 -26.61
CA LEU A 654 -2.24 2.18 -27.94
C LEU A 654 -1.21 3.26 -28.25
N ALA A 655 -0.02 2.89 -28.69
CA ALA A 655 0.98 3.85 -29.09
C ALA A 655 1.49 3.57 -30.50
N ASP A 656 1.92 4.64 -31.16
CA ASP A 656 2.73 4.57 -32.37
C ASP A 656 3.92 5.52 -32.21
N PHE A 657 5.11 4.97 -32.32
CA PHE A 657 6.34 5.71 -32.16
C PHE A 657 6.98 5.86 -33.54
N SER A 658 6.80 7.03 -34.15
CA SER A 658 7.26 7.30 -35.52
C SER A 658 8.74 7.68 -35.61
N ASN A 659 9.29 8.35 -34.58
CA ASN A 659 10.71 8.65 -34.44
C ASN A 659 11.05 9.03 -32.97
N VAL A 660 12.32 9.34 -32.71
CA VAL A 660 12.83 9.74 -31.37
C VAL A 660 12.06 10.93 -30.77
N HIS A 661 11.54 11.81 -31.61
CA HIS A 661 10.83 13.03 -31.21
C HIS A 661 9.35 13.00 -31.58
N SER A 662 8.76 11.89 -31.99
CA SER A 662 7.35 11.92 -32.40
C SER A 662 6.65 10.62 -32.03
N ALA A 663 5.71 10.75 -31.11
CA ALA A 663 4.87 9.66 -30.65
C ALA A 663 3.40 10.06 -30.69
N LEU A 664 2.58 9.07 -30.99
CA LEU A 664 1.14 9.11 -30.96
C LEU A 664 0.67 8.15 -29.87
N VAL A 665 -0.18 8.61 -28.97
CA VAL A 665 -0.65 7.80 -27.85
C VAL A 665 -2.15 7.94 -27.74
N SER A 666 -2.87 6.85 -27.93
CA SER A 666 -4.31 6.77 -27.72
C SER A 666 -4.61 6.08 -26.39
N VAL A 667 -5.33 6.77 -25.52
CA VAL A 667 -5.86 6.20 -24.30
C VAL A 667 -7.19 5.55 -24.62
N LEU A 668 -7.30 4.26 -24.34
CA LEU A 668 -8.48 3.49 -24.64
C LEU A 668 -9.65 3.82 -23.69
N PRO A 669 -10.90 3.60 -24.14
CA PRO A 669 -12.07 3.74 -23.29
C PRO A 669 -11.96 2.90 -22.00
N TYR A 670 -11.91 3.55 -20.85
CA TYR A 670 -12.04 2.89 -19.55
C TYR A 670 -13.16 3.53 -18.74
N LYS A 671 -14.16 2.71 -18.40
CA LYS A 671 -15.35 3.11 -17.65
C LYS A 671 -16.05 4.37 -18.24
N PHE A 672 -15.67 5.59 -17.81
CA PHE A 672 -16.35 6.86 -18.13
C PHE A 672 -15.70 7.66 -19.25
N GLN A 673 -14.48 7.29 -19.64
CA GLN A 673 -13.92 7.70 -20.92
C GLN A 673 -14.66 6.92 -22.02
N ARG A 674 -15.72 7.51 -22.57
CA ARG A 674 -16.59 6.85 -23.56
C ARG A 674 -15.92 6.70 -24.93
N TYR A 675 -14.95 7.56 -25.22
CA TYR A 675 -14.25 7.63 -26.50
C TYR A 675 -12.75 7.56 -26.31
N PRO A 676 -12.02 6.91 -27.22
CA PRO A 676 -10.58 6.95 -27.27
C PRO A 676 -10.10 8.40 -27.41
N VAL A 677 -9.03 8.72 -26.69
CA VAL A 677 -8.47 10.06 -26.69
C VAL A 677 -7.02 9.99 -27.13
N LEU A 678 -6.67 10.79 -28.13
CA LEU A 678 -5.39 10.71 -28.80
C LEU A 678 -4.52 11.92 -28.49
N PHE A 679 -3.32 11.64 -27.99
CA PHE A 679 -2.27 12.58 -27.65
C PHE A 679 -1.14 12.49 -28.68
N GLN A 680 -0.53 13.63 -28.99
CA GLN A 680 0.58 13.73 -29.93
C GLN A 680 1.76 14.42 -29.26
N THR A 681 2.98 13.98 -29.52
CA THR A 681 4.19 14.72 -29.17
C THR A 681 5.08 14.91 -30.39
N THR A 682 5.79 16.05 -30.40
CA THR A 682 6.86 16.36 -31.38
C THR A 682 8.21 16.54 -30.68
N THR A 683 8.29 16.05 -29.45
CA THR A 683 9.49 16.03 -28.63
C THR A 683 9.71 14.62 -28.09
N THR A 684 10.66 14.41 -27.18
CA THR A 684 10.90 13.09 -26.54
C THR A 684 9.86 12.81 -25.44
N GLY A 685 8.60 13.23 -25.62
CA GLY A 685 7.50 13.01 -24.67
C GLY A 685 7.45 13.98 -23.48
N ASP A 686 8.36 14.95 -23.39
CA ASP A 686 8.32 16.01 -22.38
C ASP A 686 7.18 17.01 -22.59
N LYS A 687 6.57 17.03 -23.79
CA LYS A 687 5.42 17.89 -24.11
C LYS A 687 4.42 17.15 -25.00
N TRP A 688 3.15 17.21 -24.63
CA TRP A 688 2.05 16.63 -25.39
C TRP A 688 1.11 17.72 -25.90
N ILE A 689 0.71 17.60 -27.16
CA ILE A 689 -0.31 18.41 -27.82
C ILE A 689 -1.68 17.94 -27.30
N SER A 690 -2.60 18.91 -27.11
CA SER A 690 -3.91 18.68 -26.53
C SER A 690 -4.67 17.50 -27.17
N PRO A 691 -5.41 16.73 -26.36
CA PRO A 691 -6.06 15.51 -26.83
C PRO A 691 -7.14 15.77 -27.89
N THR A 692 -7.18 14.92 -28.92
CA THR A 692 -8.29 14.88 -29.87
C THR A 692 -9.18 13.68 -29.58
N VAL A 693 -10.49 13.92 -29.46
CA VAL A 693 -11.47 12.85 -29.22
C VAL A 693 -11.75 12.11 -30.53
N VAL A 694 -11.55 10.80 -30.54
CA VAL A 694 -11.93 9.95 -31.68
C VAL A 694 -13.45 9.73 -31.64
N PRO A 695 -14.23 10.13 -32.67
CA PRO A 695 -15.69 10.01 -32.63
C PRO A 695 -16.21 8.58 -32.44
N ALA A 696 -17.44 8.47 -31.94
CA ALA A 696 -18.19 7.25 -31.57
C ALA A 696 -18.43 6.23 -32.71
N TRP A 697 -17.40 5.59 -33.22
CA TRP A 697 -17.46 4.52 -34.23
C TRP A 697 -16.65 3.33 -33.69
N PRO A 698 -17.03 2.08 -33.98
CA PRO A 698 -17.18 1.01 -32.99
C PRO A 698 -15.95 0.74 -32.11
N THR A 699 -16.25 0.24 -30.91
CA THR A 699 -15.41 -0.11 -29.76
C THR A 699 -13.95 -0.44 -30.11
N ILE A 700 -13.03 0.51 -29.90
CA ILE A 700 -11.58 0.23 -29.91
C ILE A 700 -11.23 -0.58 -28.67
N ALA A 701 -10.51 -1.69 -28.85
CA ALA A 701 -10.02 -2.57 -27.79
C ALA A 701 -8.49 -2.54 -27.69
N ALA A 702 -7.94 -3.08 -26.60
CA ALA A 702 -6.49 -3.14 -26.35
C ALA A 702 -5.69 -4.01 -27.34
N GLN A 703 -6.37 -4.73 -28.24
CA GLN A 703 -5.77 -5.58 -29.26
C GLN A 703 -5.69 -4.90 -30.65
N ASP A 704 -6.16 -3.65 -30.72
CA ASP A 704 -6.17 -2.84 -31.94
C ASP A 704 -4.82 -2.13 -32.10
N GLN A 705 -4.49 -1.66 -33.31
CA GLN A 705 -3.21 -1.01 -33.59
C GLN A 705 -3.40 0.45 -34.00
N LEU A 706 -2.46 1.27 -33.57
CA LEU A 706 -2.36 2.68 -33.94
C LEU A 706 -1.13 2.85 -34.85
N SER A 707 -1.26 3.66 -35.89
CA SER A 707 -0.17 3.91 -36.83
C SER A 707 -0.26 5.31 -37.41
N SER A 708 0.88 5.91 -37.74
CA SER A 708 0.95 7.24 -38.33
C SER A 708 2.04 7.34 -39.40
N ASP A 709 1.72 8.09 -40.46
CA ASP A 709 2.69 8.55 -41.47
C ASP A 709 2.93 10.05 -41.21
N GLY A 710 3.57 10.31 -40.06
CA GLY A 710 3.75 11.63 -39.46
C GLY A 710 2.49 12.17 -38.74
N LEU A 711 2.53 13.43 -38.29
CA LEU A 711 1.50 14.03 -37.43
C LEU A 711 0.12 14.21 -38.10
N HIS A 712 0.03 14.08 -39.42
CA HIS A 712 -1.19 14.43 -40.16
C HIS A 712 -2.00 13.22 -40.60
N ARG A 713 -1.36 12.10 -40.95
CA ARG A 713 -2.06 10.91 -41.42
C ARG A 713 -1.98 9.81 -40.38
N ILE A 714 -3.12 9.48 -39.80
CA ILE A 714 -3.24 8.52 -38.71
C ILE A 714 -4.17 7.41 -39.14
N PHE A 715 -3.78 6.19 -38.84
CA PHE A 715 -4.50 4.96 -39.10
C PHE A 715 -4.76 4.26 -37.78
N LEU A 716 -5.93 3.67 -37.68
CA LEU A 716 -6.35 2.92 -36.51
C LEU A 716 -7.12 1.68 -36.98
N THR A 717 -6.71 0.51 -36.53
CA THR A 717 -7.31 -0.76 -36.94
C THR A 717 -8.27 -1.29 -35.87
N GLY A 718 -9.11 -2.28 -36.19
CA GLY A 718 -9.81 -3.10 -35.19
C GLY A 718 -11.23 -2.67 -34.78
N ALA A 719 -11.72 -1.54 -35.27
CA ALA A 719 -13.06 -1.04 -34.96
C ALA A 719 -14.19 -1.88 -35.61
N ALA A 720 -14.68 -2.98 -35.00
CA ALA A 720 -16.10 -3.39 -35.09
C ALA A 720 -16.51 -4.66 -34.29
N ASP A 721 -17.52 -4.49 -33.42
CA ASP A 721 -18.38 -5.58 -32.88
C ASP A 721 -19.36 -6.14 -33.95
N ASN A 722 -19.53 -5.46 -35.10
CA ASN A 722 -20.43 -5.86 -36.17
C ASN A 722 -19.64 -6.40 -37.39
N PRO A 723 -19.96 -7.58 -37.95
CA PRO A 723 -19.26 -8.15 -39.12
C PRO A 723 -19.31 -7.31 -40.42
N HIS A 724 -19.96 -6.13 -40.44
CA HIS A 724 -20.14 -5.29 -41.63
C HIS A 724 -19.47 -3.91 -41.60
N ASP A 725 -19.00 -3.40 -40.45
CA ASP A 725 -18.80 -1.95 -40.29
C ASP A 725 -17.36 -1.51 -39.92
N VAL A 726 -16.40 -1.81 -40.79
CA VAL A 726 -15.04 -1.24 -40.85
C VAL A 726 -13.96 -2.04 -40.12
N LEU A 727 -12.75 -2.10 -40.71
CA LEU A 727 -11.56 -2.80 -40.16
C LEU A 727 -10.40 -1.81 -39.91
N LEU A 728 -10.43 -0.67 -40.60
CA LEU A 728 -9.38 0.35 -40.63
C LEU A 728 -10.02 1.74 -40.76
N LEU A 729 -9.72 2.61 -39.79
CA LEU A 729 -10.06 4.02 -39.75
C LEU A 729 -8.85 4.85 -40.16
N ARG A 730 -9.11 5.98 -40.80
CA ARG A 730 -8.09 6.90 -41.32
C ARG A 730 -8.44 8.35 -41.02
N SER A 731 -7.48 9.09 -40.52
CA SER A 731 -7.47 10.55 -40.45
C SER A 731 -6.36 11.13 -41.35
N VAL A 732 -6.59 12.32 -41.90
CA VAL A 732 -5.61 13.05 -42.75
C VAL A 732 -5.30 14.46 -42.25
N ASP A 733 -5.89 14.81 -41.11
CA ASP A 733 -5.85 16.13 -40.49
C ASP A 733 -5.44 16.03 -39.02
N GLY A 734 -4.58 15.05 -38.69
CA GLY A 734 -4.03 14.91 -37.34
C GLY A 734 -5.05 14.50 -36.28
N ALA A 735 -5.97 13.61 -36.66
CA ALA A 735 -7.08 13.07 -35.86
C ALA A 735 -8.30 13.98 -35.70
N GLU A 736 -8.34 15.16 -36.34
CA GLU A 736 -9.52 16.03 -36.31
C GLU A 736 -10.75 15.40 -36.97
N ARG A 737 -10.57 14.67 -38.07
CA ARG A 737 -11.63 13.94 -38.77
C ARG A 737 -11.19 12.53 -39.10
N TRP A 738 -12.13 11.60 -38.93
CA TRP A 738 -11.94 10.18 -39.21
C TRP A 738 -12.89 9.71 -40.31
N ALA A 739 -12.39 8.87 -41.19
CA ALA A 739 -13.16 8.21 -42.24
C ALA A 739 -12.79 6.73 -42.32
N PRO A 740 -13.75 5.84 -42.61
CA PRO A 740 -13.46 4.44 -42.85
C PRO A 740 -12.68 4.25 -44.15
N ALA A 741 -11.68 3.36 -44.11
CA ALA A 741 -11.01 2.91 -45.32
C ALA A 741 -11.84 1.81 -46.01
N GLN A 742 -11.87 1.83 -47.34
CA GLN A 742 -12.61 0.82 -48.12
C GLN A 742 -11.71 -0.39 -48.41
N LEU A 743 -12.22 -1.59 -48.13
CA LEU A 743 -11.59 -2.84 -48.56
C LEU A 743 -12.16 -3.28 -49.90
N SER A 744 -11.28 -3.51 -50.88
CA SER A 744 -11.62 -3.99 -52.22
C SER A 744 -11.13 -5.43 -52.41
N GLY A 745 -11.96 -6.27 -53.03
CA GLY A 745 -11.59 -7.64 -53.36
C GLY A 745 -11.53 -8.62 -52.18
N PHE A 746 -11.98 -8.21 -50.99
CA PHE A 746 -12.00 -9.04 -49.78
C PHE A 746 -13.39 -9.10 -49.17
N ARG A 747 -13.80 -10.29 -48.70
CA ARG A 747 -15.06 -10.49 -47.99
C ARG A 747 -14.78 -11.11 -46.64
N ARG A 748 -15.05 -10.35 -45.58
CA ARG A 748 -14.82 -10.77 -44.19
C ARG A 748 -15.67 -12.01 -43.85
N PRO A 749 -15.06 -13.12 -43.37
CA PRO A 749 -15.79 -14.24 -42.78
C PRO A 749 -16.46 -13.83 -41.47
N ALA A 750 -17.70 -14.27 -41.23
CA ALA A 750 -18.51 -13.80 -40.10
C ALA A 750 -17.92 -14.13 -38.70
N ASN A 751 -17.07 -15.14 -38.60
CA ASN A 751 -16.56 -15.66 -37.32
C ASN A 751 -15.03 -15.54 -37.16
N ALA A 752 -14.36 -14.83 -38.07
CA ALA A 752 -12.90 -14.67 -38.02
C ALA A 752 -12.50 -13.42 -37.21
N ARG A 753 -11.52 -13.59 -36.32
CA ARG A 753 -10.79 -12.50 -35.66
C ARG A 753 -9.70 -11.99 -36.61
N PHE A 754 -9.41 -10.71 -36.54
CA PHE A 754 -8.37 -10.08 -37.35
C PHE A 754 -7.42 -9.32 -36.42
N LEU A 755 -6.13 -9.59 -36.53
CA LEU A 755 -5.07 -8.84 -35.88
C LEU A 755 -4.26 -8.17 -36.98
N THR A 756 -4.24 -6.85 -37.00
CA THR A 756 -3.50 -6.07 -37.99
C THR A 756 -2.12 -5.73 -37.45
N ALA A 757 -1.15 -5.52 -38.33
CA ALA A 757 0.11 -4.85 -37.98
C ALA A 757 0.07 -3.36 -38.34
N THR A 758 1.13 -2.62 -38.04
CA THR A 758 1.31 -1.22 -38.45
C THR A 758 1.51 -1.14 -39.97
N PRO A 759 0.65 -0.43 -40.73
CA PRO A 759 0.84 -0.27 -42.17
C PRO A 759 2.16 0.41 -42.50
N THR A 760 2.89 -0.14 -43.46
CA THR A 760 4.16 0.41 -43.96
C THR A 760 3.95 1.11 -45.30
N TRP A 761 4.76 2.15 -45.56
CA TRP A 761 4.56 3.05 -46.71
C TRP A 761 5.82 3.17 -47.55
N SER A 762 5.68 3.08 -48.87
CA SER A 762 6.77 3.41 -49.81
C SER A 762 6.78 4.91 -50.14
N ASN A 763 5.60 5.54 -50.09
CA ASN A 763 5.39 6.96 -50.29
C ASN A 763 4.00 7.37 -49.79
N SER A 764 3.64 8.65 -49.93
CA SER A 764 2.36 9.19 -49.46
C SER A 764 1.10 8.59 -50.10
N ARG A 765 1.25 7.72 -51.11
CA ARG A 765 0.14 7.07 -51.82
C ARG A 765 0.18 5.55 -51.72
N GLN A 766 1.37 4.95 -51.72
CA GLN A 766 1.56 3.51 -51.77
C GLN A 766 1.96 2.96 -50.41
N GLY A 767 1.19 1.98 -49.94
CA GLY A 767 1.44 1.31 -48.66
C GLY A 767 0.94 -0.13 -48.66
N VAL A 768 1.41 -0.89 -47.68
CA VAL A 768 1.09 -2.29 -47.45
C VAL A 768 0.69 -2.48 -46.00
N ASP A 769 -0.35 -3.26 -45.77
CA ASP A 769 -0.82 -3.65 -44.44
C ASP A 769 -0.96 -5.18 -44.39
N MET A 770 -0.50 -5.77 -43.29
CA MET A 770 -0.55 -7.21 -43.05
C MET A 770 -1.58 -7.50 -41.97
N VAL A 771 -2.48 -8.42 -42.28
CA VAL A 771 -3.58 -8.79 -41.37
C VAL A 771 -3.57 -10.29 -41.13
N LEU A 772 -3.49 -10.68 -39.88
CA LEU A 772 -3.66 -12.06 -39.44
C LEU A 772 -5.14 -12.36 -39.18
N GLU A 773 -5.74 -13.15 -40.05
CA GLU A 773 -7.09 -13.72 -39.87
C GLU A 773 -7.01 -14.98 -39.00
N GLN A 774 -7.89 -15.14 -38.02
CA GLN A 774 -7.97 -16.30 -37.14
C GLN A 774 -9.42 -16.81 -37.02
N ASP A 775 -9.68 -18.05 -37.41
CA ASP A 775 -11.04 -18.65 -37.36
C ASP A 775 -11.23 -19.64 -36.20
N GLY A 776 -10.32 -19.63 -35.22
CA GLY A 776 -10.30 -20.52 -34.06
C GLY A 776 -9.73 -21.91 -34.33
N THR A 777 -9.54 -22.28 -35.60
CA THR A 777 -8.90 -23.56 -36.01
C THR A 777 -7.63 -23.36 -36.81
N ALA A 778 -7.54 -22.28 -37.58
CA ALA A 778 -6.38 -21.88 -38.36
C ALA A 778 -6.16 -20.36 -38.27
N ALA A 779 -4.92 -19.93 -38.48
CA ALA A 779 -4.61 -18.55 -38.79
C ALA A 779 -4.19 -18.40 -40.26
N LYS A 780 -4.40 -17.24 -40.86
CA LYS A 780 -3.98 -16.90 -42.23
C LYS A 780 -3.42 -15.49 -42.28
N LEU A 781 -2.28 -15.32 -42.94
CA LEU A 781 -1.70 -14.00 -43.16
C LEU A 781 -2.21 -13.44 -44.49
N LEU A 782 -2.92 -12.32 -44.41
CA LEU A 782 -3.48 -11.57 -45.51
C LEU A 782 -2.63 -10.33 -45.78
N SER A 783 -2.41 -10.00 -47.05
CA SER A 783 -1.74 -8.76 -47.46
C SER A 783 -2.73 -7.84 -48.17
N PHE A 784 -2.72 -6.57 -47.79
CA PHE A 784 -3.50 -5.51 -48.42
C PHE A 784 -2.56 -4.42 -48.92
N THR A 785 -2.83 -3.90 -50.11
CA THR A 785 -2.05 -2.78 -50.67
C THR A 785 -2.95 -1.59 -50.95
N THR A 786 -2.40 -0.40 -50.82
CA THR A 786 -3.07 0.84 -51.23
C THR A 786 -2.19 1.60 -52.21
N VAL A 787 -2.81 2.37 -53.10
CA VAL A 787 -2.14 3.26 -54.06
C VAL A 787 -2.72 4.69 -54.02
N ASP A 788 -3.64 4.95 -53.10
CA ASP A 788 -4.36 6.22 -52.96
C ASP A 788 -4.23 6.84 -51.55
N GLY A 789 -3.18 6.44 -50.83
CA GLY A 789 -2.87 6.95 -49.50
C GLY A 789 -3.77 6.36 -48.42
N GLY A 790 -4.21 5.12 -48.60
CA GLY A 790 -4.99 4.35 -47.63
C GLY A 790 -6.49 4.59 -47.66
N ARG A 791 -7.04 5.15 -48.76
CA ARG A 791 -8.49 5.29 -48.92
C ARG A 791 -9.12 3.97 -49.36
N ILE A 792 -8.48 3.29 -50.30
CA ILE A 792 -8.85 1.96 -50.78
C ILE A 792 -7.68 1.02 -50.55
N TRP A 793 -7.95 -0.10 -49.89
CA TRP A 793 -7.04 -1.19 -49.63
C TRP A 793 -7.49 -2.41 -50.43
N SER A 794 -6.62 -2.89 -51.33
CA SER A 794 -6.90 -3.99 -52.24
C SER A 794 -6.21 -5.26 -51.76
N PHE A 795 -6.99 -6.31 -51.54
CA PHE A 795 -6.49 -7.61 -51.09
C PHE A 795 -5.58 -8.28 -52.13
N GLN A 796 -4.46 -8.83 -51.66
CA GLN A 796 -3.50 -9.58 -52.47
C GLN A 796 -3.75 -11.08 -52.27
N ASN A 797 -4.08 -11.78 -53.36
CA ASN A 797 -4.60 -13.15 -53.33
C ASN A 797 -3.54 -14.25 -53.14
N ALA A 798 -2.26 -13.90 -52.90
CA ALA A 798 -1.18 -14.87 -52.80
C ALA A 798 -0.10 -14.43 -51.81
N THR A 799 -0.01 -15.13 -50.67
CA THR A 799 1.12 -15.15 -49.74
C THR A 799 1.71 -16.56 -49.84
N THR A 800 2.83 -16.77 -50.55
CA THR A 800 3.50 -18.09 -50.56
C THR A 800 4.62 -18.13 -49.52
N TRP A 801 4.68 -19.17 -48.69
CA TRP A 801 5.84 -19.42 -47.81
C TRP A 801 6.80 -20.36 -48.56
N GLY A 802 7.79 -19.81 -49.28
CA GLY A 802 8.63 -20.58 -50.19
C GLY A 802 7.82 -21.18 -51.35
N SER A 803 7.78 -22.51 -51.47
CA SER A 803 7.06 -23.23 -52.55
C SER A 803 5.70 -23.81 -52.14
N GLN A 804 5.22 -23.55 -50.91
CA GLN A 804 3.94 -24.08 -50.42
C GLN A 804 2.83 -23.01 -50.43
N ASP A 805 1.64 -23.42 -50.91
CA ASP A 805 0.38 -22.66 -50.79
C ASP A 805 -0.15 -22.71 -49.35
N VAL A 806 -0.69 -21.60 -48.86
CA VAL A 806 -0.76 -21.29 -47.43
C VAL A 806 -2.21 -21.27 -46.94
N SER A 807 -2.64 -22.35 -46.31
CA SER A 807 -3.91 -22.36 -45.57
C SER A 807 -3.86 -23.07 -44.21
N ASP A 808 -2.68 -23.32 -43.63
CA ASP A 808 -2.54 -23.94 -42.30
C ASP A 808 -1.40 -23.28 -41.49
N ILE A 809 -1.72 -22.18 -40.82
CA ILE A 809 -0.89 -21.64 -39.72
C ILE A 809 -1.36 -22.34 -38.45
N ASP A 810 -1.06 -23.64 -38.37
CA ASP A 810 -1.61 -24.52 -37.34
C ASP A 810 -0.98 -24.21 -35.97
N LYS A 811 -1.62 -23.23 -35.31
CA LYS A 811 -1.79 -23.05 -33.84
C LYS A 811 -0.76 -22.19 -33.08
N GLU A 812 -0.41 -21.02 -33.65
CA GLU A 812 0.20 -19.80 -33.02
C GLU A 812 1.60 -19.94 -32.35
N PRO A 813 2.27 -18.87 -31.85
CA PRO A 813 2.08 -17.45 -32.14
C PRO A 813 2.93 -16.99 -33.32
N VAL A 814 2.38 -16.04 -34.07
CA VAL A 814 3.02 -15.36 -35.20
C VAL A 814 3.32 -13.93 -34.77
N LEU A 815 4.60 -13.53 -34.79
CA LEU A 815 5.02 -12.14 -34.59
C LEU A 815 5.26 -11.54 -35.97
N LEU A 816 4.84 -10.30 -36.20
CA LEU A 816 4.91 -9.62 -37.49
C LEU A 816 5.48 -8.23 -37.27
N ASP A 817 6.37 -7.81 -38.15
CA ASP A 817 6.90 -6.45 -38.16
C ASP A 817 7.30 -6.02 -39.58
N GLY A 818 7.21 -4.72 -39.86
CA GLY A 818 7.41 -4.16 -41.19
C GLY A 818 8.38 -2.98 -41.16
N VAL A 819 9.46 -3.07 -41.94
CA VAL A 819 10.47 -1.99 -42.06
C VAL A 819 10.11 -1.03 -43.19
N HIS A 820 9.55 -1.57 -44.28
CA HIS A 820 9.20 -0.84 -45.49
C HIS A 820 8.02 -1.55 -46.17
N ALA A 821 7.28 -0.86 -47.07
CA ALA A 821 6.11 -1.46 -47.72
C ALA A 821 6.41 -2.78 -48.46
N GLU A 822 7.64 -2.93 -48.93
CA GLU A 822 8.10 -4.16 -49.58
C GLU A 822 8.73 -5.16 -48.60
N GLU A 823 9.24 -4.70 -47.46
CA GLU A 823 10.09 -5.49 -46.55
C GLU A 823 9.42 -5.72 -45.19
N TRP A 824 9.07 -6.98 -44.92
CA TRP A 824 8.44 -7.41 -43.68
C TRP A 824 9.06 -8.68 -43.14
N TYR A 825 8.96 -8.85 -41.83
CA TYR A 825 9.45 -9.99 -41.07
C TYR A 825 8.32 -10.67 -40.32
N ALA A 826 8.39 -12.00 -40.24
CA ALA A 826 7.42 -12.81 -39.53
C ALA A 826 8.10 -13.97 -38.80
N ILE A 827 7.73 -14.21 -37.55
CA ILE A 827 8.11 -15.42 -36.82
C ILE A 827 6.95 -16.40 -36.85
N ARG A 828 7.20 -17.65 -37.23
CA ARG A 828 6.17 -18.71 -37.31
C ARG A 828 6.50 -19.90 -36.43
N GLY A 829 5.53 -20.31 -35.60
CA GLY A 829 5.40 -21.63 -34.98
C GLY A 829 5.71 -21.71 -33.48
N ALA A 830 4.72 -22.05 -32.64
CA ALA A 830 4.88 -22.13 -31.16
C ALA A 830 6.00 -23.04 -30.69
N LYS A 831 6.11 -24.25 -31.26
CA LYS A 831 7.02 -25.27 -30.74
C LYS A 831 8.45 -25.14 -31.29
N LYS A 832 8.58 -24.56 -32.48
CA LYS A 832 9.84 -24.38 -33.22
C LYS A 832 9.73 -23.10 -34.03
N PRO A 833 9.87 -21.92 -33.39
CA PRO A 833 9.74 -20.65 -34.08
C PRO A 833 10.84 -20.52 -35.14
N SER A 834 10.47 -19.95 -36.27
CA SER A 834 11.38 -19.68 -37.40
C SER A 834 11.10 -18.27 -37.92
N LEU A 835 12.16 -17.52 -38.23
CA LEU A 835 12.06 -16.17 -38.78
C LEU A 835 11.97 -16.23 -40.30
N TRP A 836 11.09 -15.44 -40.88
CA TRP A 836 10.85 -15.33 -42.31
C TRP A 836 10.84 -13.86 -42.71
N GLU A 837 11.29 -13.57 -43.93
CA GLU A 837 11.28 -12.25 -44.52
C GLU A 837 10.51 -12.26 -45.85
N THR A 838 9.92 -11.13 -46.21
CA THR A 838 9.42 -10.85 -47.56
C THR A 838 10.05 -9.56 -48.03
N LYS A 839 10.29 -9.44 -49.35
CA LYS A 839 10.83 -8.25 -50.02
C LYS A 839 9.93 -7.77 -51.16
N ASN A 840 8.67 -8.20 -51.15
CA ASN A 840 7.68 -7.85 -52.15
C ASN A 840 6.29 -7.63 -51.54
N GLY A 841 6.23 -7.08 -50.33
CA GLY A 841 4.97 -6.70 -49.70
C GLY A 841 4.08 -7.90 -49.38
N GLY A 842 4.70 -9.00 -48.96
CA GLY A 842 4.03 -10.21 -48.52
C GLY A 842 3.61 -11.16 -49.63
N VAL A 843 3.87 -10.88 -50.91
CA VAL A 843 3.49 -11.80 -52.00
C VAL A 843 4.22 -13.15 -51.86
N SER A 844 5.49 -13.13 -51.46
CA SER A 844 6.26 -14.33 -51.18
C SER A 844 7.20 -14.13 -49.99
N TRP A 845 7.37 -15.17 -49.19
CA TRP A 845 8.20 -15.19 -48.00
C TRP A 845 9.34 -16.21 -48.12
N SER A 846 10.53 -15.82 -47.66
CA SER A 846 11.73 -16.65 -47.57
C SER A 846 12.17 -16.86 -46.12
N LEU A 847 12.63 -18.07 -45.80
CA LEU A 847 13.13 -18.42 -44.48
C LEU A 847 14.47 -17.71 -44.21
N VAL A 848 14.57 -17.01 -43.09
CA VAL A 848 15.84 -16.51 -42.54
C VAL A 848 16.47 -17.64 -41.74
N ASN A 849 17.59 -18.19 -42.21
CA ASN A 849 18.30 -19.30 -41.58
C ASN A 849 19.11 -18.86 -40.33
N GLY A 850 18.45 -18.16 -39.40
CA GLY A 850 18.99 -17.73 -38.12
C GLY A 850 18.51 -18.58 -36.94
N ARG A 851 19.25 -18.57 -35.84
CA ARG A 851 18.83 -19.23 -34.58
C ARG A 851 18.19 -18.21 -33.65
N LEU A 852 16.88 -18.34 -33.41
CA LEU A 852 16.17 -17.53 -32.44
C LEU A 852 16.60 -17.89 -30.99
N PRO A 853 16.60 -16.92 -30.06
CA PRO A 853 16.86 -17.17 -28.64
C PRO A 853 15.83 -18.12 -28.00
N ASP A 854 16.26 -18.87 -26.99
CA ASP A 854 15.39 -19.76 -26.23
C ASP A 854 14.46 -18.96 -25.30
N GLY A 855 13.16 -19.23 -25.29
CA GLY A 855 12.18 -18.57 -24.40
C GLY A 855 10.83 -18.35 -25.07
N VAL A 856 9.95 -17.60 -24.42
CA VAL A 856 8.69 -17.14 -25.02
C VAL A 856 9.00 -15.85 -25.78
N LEU A 857 8.84 -15.86 -27.10
CA LEU A 857 9.02 -14.69 -27.95
C LEU A 857 7.78 -13.80 -27.80
N GLU A 858 7.98 -12.57 -27.34
CA GLU A 858 6.88 -11.65 -27.01
C GLU A 858 6.70 -10.58 -28.08
N GLN A 859 7.79 -10.01 -28.59
CA GLN A 859 7.75 -8.94 -29.59
C GLN A 859 8.97 -9.01 -30.52
N LEU A 860 8.76 -8.64 -31.78
CA LEU A 860 9.75 -8.48 -32.83
C LEU A 860 9.69 -7.04 -33.36
N ASP A 861 10.84 -6.38 -33.51
CA ASP A 861 10.92 -4.99 -34.01
C ASP A 861 12.20 -4.82 -34.85
N PHE A 862 12.08 -4.60 -36.16
CA PHE A 862 13.17 -4.32 -37.08
C PHE A 862 13.18 -2.84 -37.43
N VAL A 863 14.29 -2.16 -37.10
CA VAL A 863 14.50 -0.74 -37.43
C VAL A 863 15.14 -0.56 -38.80
N HIS A 864 15.76 -1.63 -39.31
CA HIS A 864 16.48 -1.67 -40.57
C HIS A 864 16.64 -3.11 -41.03
N HIS A 865 16.88 -3.37 -42.33
CA HIS A 865 17.01 -4.73 -42.87
C HIS A 865 18.10 -5.61 -42.23
N ASN A 866 19.04 -5.01 -41.49
CA ASN A 866 20.06 -5.73 -40.73
C ASN A 866 19.86 -5.65 -39.22
N VAL A 867 19.16 -4.62 -38.72
CA VAL A 867 19.12 -4.32 -37.28
C VAL A 867 17.71 -4.57 -36.78
N GLY A 868 17.60 -5.48 -35.81
CA GLY A 868 16.32 -5.82 -35.20
C GLY A 868 16.48 -6.18 -33.74
N TYR A 869 15.36 -6.13 -33.03
CA TYR A 869 15.23 -6.36 -31.61
C TYR A 869 14.16 -7.43 -31.37
N LEU A 870 14.38 -8.23 -30.33
CA LEU A 870 13.49 -9.31 -29.96
C LEU A 870 13.35 -9.34 -28.45
N LEU A 871 12.11 -9.19 -27.97
CA LEU A 871 11.77 -9.32 -26.56
C LEU A 871 11.46 -10.78 -26.25
N VAL A 872 12.21 -11.37 -25.32
CA VAL A 872 12.12 -12.79 -24.98
C VAL A 872 11.92 -12.96 -23.49
N ARG A 873 10.78 -13.54 -23.09
CA ARG A 873 10.53 -13.90 -21.70
C ARG A 873 11.19 -15.23 -21.34
N GLN A 874 12.05 -15.15 -20.33
CA GLN A 874 12.78 -16.28 -19.76
C GLN A 874 12.51 -16.35 -18.25
N ALA A 875 11.82 -17.40 -17.80
CA ALA A 875 11.44 -17.58 -16.40
C ALA A 875 10.64 -16.40 -15.82
N ALA A 876 11.21 -15.62 -14.89
CA ALA A 876 10.54 -14.53 -14.18
C ALA A 876 10.86 -13.12 -14.73
N ALA A 877 11.58 -13.01 -15.85
CA ALA A 877 11.93 -11.71 -16.44
C ALA A 877 11.99 -11.76 -17.98
N SER A 878 11.64 -10.65 -18.64
CA SER A 878 11.84 -10.45 -20.08
C SER A 878 13.23 -9.89 -20.35
N ARG A 879 13.87 -10.34 -21.43
CA ARG A 879 15.20 -9.93 -21.88
C ARG A 879 15.16 -9.46 -23.31
N ILE A 880 15.97 -8.45 -23.62
CA ILE A 880 16.07 -7.88 -24.96
C ILE A 880 17.27 -8.51 -25.68
N TYR A 881 17.02 -8.98 -26.89
CA TYR A 881 18.03 -9.46 -27.83
C TYR A 881 18.11 -8.50 -29.02
N VAL A 882 19.31 -8.28 -29.55
CA VAL A 882 19.57 -7.48 -30.73
C VAL A 882 20.26 -8.32 -31.81
N THR A 883 19.85 -8.13 -33.06
CA THR A 883 20.56 -8.60 -34.26
C THR A 883 21.07 -7.39 -35.02
N VAL A 884 22.23 -7.55 -35.67
CA VAL A 884 22.81 -6.55 -36.59
C VAL A 884 23.14 -7.17 -37.95
N ASP A 885 22.65 -8.39 -38.20
CA ASP A 885 22.86 -9.19 -39.41
C ASP A 885 21.55 -9.76 -40.00
N GLY A 886 20.42 -9.08 -39.76
CA GLY A 886 19.13 -9.42 -40.35
C GLY A 886 18.45 -10.63 -39.70
N GLY A 887 18.77 -10.91 -38.43
CA GLY A 887 18.18 -12.00 -37.65
C GLY A 887 18.90 -13.34 -37.78
N LEU A 888 20.10 -13.37 -38.36
CA LEU A 888 20.95 -14.57 -38.42
C LEU A 888 21.51 -14.90 -37.03
N VAL A 889 21.99 -13.89 -36.31
CA VAL A 889 22.53 -14.00 -34.95
C VAL A 889 21.86 -12.97 -34.03
N TRP A 890 21.54 -13.42 -32.81
CA TRP A 890 20.90 -12.61 -31.77
C TRP A 890 21.79 -12.55 -30.52
N HIS A 891 22.05 -11.34 -30.03
CA HIS A 891 22.86 -11.08 -28.83
C HIS A 891 22.01 -10.49 -27.71
N ALA A 892 22.10 -11.05 -26.50
CA ALA A 892 21.42 -10.48 -25.34
C ALA A 892 22.08 -9.16 -24.91
N LEU A 893 21.29 -8.10 -24.75
CA LEU A 893 21.77 -6.86 -24.15
C LEU A 893 22.04 -7.10 -22.66
N THR A 894 23.32 -7.06 -22.26
CA THR A 894 23.76 -7.25 -20.87
C THR A 894 24.59 -6.07 -20.38
N ASN A 895 24.55 -5.81 -19.08
CA ASN A 895 25.22 -4.69 -18.44
C ASN A 895 26.75 -4.89 -18.45
N ARG A 896 27.43 -4.51 -19.54
CA ARG A 896 28.89 -4.45 -19.58
C ARG A 896 29.36 -3.06 -19.17
N THR A 897 29.59 -2.87 -17.87
CA THR A 897 30.80 -2.16 -17.45
C THR A 897 31.98 -3.11 -17.63
N THR A 898 33.03 -2.65 -18.32
CA THR A 898 34.27 -3.32 -18.75
C THR A 898 34.19 -4.20 -20.00
N GLU A 899 34.27 -3.56 -21.17
CA GLU A 899 35.36 -3.78 -22.14
C GLU A 899 35.32 -2.69 -23.22
N ARG A 900 36.26 -1.75 -23.17
CA ARG A 900 36.71 -1.04 -24.37
C ARG A 900 37.55 -2.04 -25.17
N ALA A 901 37.13 -2.36 -26.39
CA ALA A 901 37.94 -2.45 -27.61
C ALA A 901 37.23 -3.33 -28.66
N GLY A 902 37.02 -2.78 -29.86
CA GLY A 902 36.55 -3.50 -31.05
C GLY A 902 35.57 -2.67 -31.84
#